data_AF-A0A7Y4DDD4-F1
#
_entry.id   AF-A0A7Y4DDD4-F1
#
_cell.length_a   1.000
_cell.length_b   1.000
_cell.length_c   1.000
_cell.angle_alpha   90.00
_cell.angle_beta   90.00
_cell.angle_gamma   90.00
#
_symmetry.space_group_name_H-M   'P 1'
#
loop_
_entity.id
_entity.type
_entity.pdbx_description
1 polymer ?
#
loop_
_entity_poly.entity_id
_entity_poly.type
_entity_poly.pdbx_seq_one_letter_code
_entity_poly.pdbx_strand_id
1 'polypeptide(L)'
;MKKRILSFFLMFCLVVINMPMTVKAFQIKDDDKTKIQETLNKLRKYYSSSSKEMEYLEAMAYLHSSNDFEKDRKLLETKVNKPINNRNAMNCLKGIFIASVLDKDPCNFKLSETETLNYVEGMLKQYNNVKHNFYTMDNTNAKCILALDMARADYNKEEVIKALIDNFNRNKGIDKTAAVLTALSQHRDLPGVNEGIQKYKEHLKSLQKDDGGFGESGNGISNYYPAAFAISEVIQALIALGEDPLSEEWTKNGKTMLDALMKYQKGPDGTFVSDTYNSNTDDNATRAAFAALADLYKGKSMYEGFQNGGGSSEKPEPGTKPEPEPEQKTKAASIEVLIDGNKVEDTLDMKVGESKSLTLEVKDEKGNKIEEAKTEVEIEGQLINLQNEKITAIKDGIEKITIKCDDVKKIININIKKEQAKPEPKPEEPKPDVDPKPEPGGKEEILDKKELIAKTIKEIKEYYKQKEEKYTYLETLGLIFSGTDKEEIKDKVEIFEYDSIKCLEENIMAIKAIGEDPTNYNNKNYIELLLNPKEKTYNDNHINVRARRILALDMANVEYDKEKDIKDLMAMATSYKTSDFSLIVTAIANHQDIEGVKDFIEKYKTYVKKVQLDNASFKNEYGSESCGDLCDVIQGLIAIGENPRSTKWAKTDKEGNTITLIDALLKYKEGNQFKSNNDTYSKVDDIYTAYALAALADTLSGKSMYTNIGKQKINIKNIVVTSEEDLKEVDLNKTLQLSAKVLDDLDNEVLGKEIIWESLNKDVASVDEKGLVNAKSEGNAEITAKLKEDESIKANFNVKVVDNKKTFSIEVLNSEGLKSGEDARISVKTKSNAESEKEVNIIVALYNKSNEKMVSYCCSEKSIKVEKDEIINTGFSIPKEGEFIVKVLAWDNLKDCNSYCKPIVLNVDK
;
A
#
# COMPACT_ATOMS: atom_id res chain seq x y z
N MET A 1 57.82 15.13 13.47
CA MET A 1 57.49 14.46 12.18
C MET A 1 55.99 14.17 12.04
N LYS A 2 55.33 13.52 13.02
CA LYS A 2 53.89 13.18 12.95
C LYS A 2 52.91 14.35 12.76
N LYS A 3 53.15 15.51 13.37
CA LYS A 3 52.29 16.72 13.17
C LYS A 3 52.43 17.35 11.77
N ARG A 4 53.59 17.23 11.11
CA ARG A 4 53.79 17.72 9.74
C ARG A 4 53.15 16.80 8.70
N ILE A 5 53.13 15.48 8.94
CA ILE A 5 52.46 14.51 8.07
C ILE A 5 50.94 14.67 8.14
N LEU A 6 50.37 14.88 9.34
CA LEU A 6 48.93 15.10 9.49
C LEU A 6 48.46 16.42 8.88
N SER A 7 49.26 17.49 9.00
CA SER A 7 48.98 18.76 8.34
C SER A 7 49.10 18.69 6.82
N PHE A 8 50.03 17.87 6.29
CA PHE A 8 50.15 17.64 4.84
C PHE A 8 48.99 16.79 4.32
N PHE A 9 48.53 15.79 5.09
CA PHE A 9 47.39 14.95 4.73
C PHE A 9 46.07 15.74 4.76
N LEU A 10 45.85 16.60 5.77
CA LEU A 10 44.67 17.48 5.82
C LEU A 10 44.69 18.55 4.72
N MET A 11 45.86 19.11 4.40
CA MET A 11 45.99 20.08 3.32
C MET A 11 45.84 19.43 1.93
N PHE A 12 46.28 18.17 1.78
CA PHE A 12 46.06 17.37 0.57
C PHE A 12 44.58 16.96 0.42
N CYS A 13 43.89 16.60 1.51
CA CYS A 13 42.45 16.36 1.49
C CYS A 13 41.65 17.64 1.18
N LEU A 14 42.03 18.79 1.72
CA LEU A 14 41.38 20.08 1.42
C LEU A 14 41.64 20.57 -0.01
N VAL A 15 42.77 20.23 -0.61
CA VAL A 15 43.07 20.55 -2.03
C VAL A 15 42.35 19.58 -2.98
N VAL A 16 42.11 18.33 -2.60
CA VAL A 16 41.33 17.37 -3.40
C VAL A 16 39.81 17.62 -3.31
N ILE A 17 39.31 18.18 -2.20
CA ILE A 17 37.89 18.54 -2.02
C ILE A 17 37.51 19.84 -2.75
N ASN A 18 38.48 20.70 -3.10
CA ASN A 18 38.26 21.99 -3.77
C ASN A 18 38.92 22.12 -5.15
N MET A 19 39.37 21.03 -5.78
CA MET A 19 39.61 21.10 -7.22
C MET A 19 38.25 21.22 -7.91
N PRO A 20 38.00 22.26 -8.74
CA PRO A 20 36.87 22.20 -9.65
C PRO A 20 37.06 20.91 -10.44
N MET A 21 36.11 19.98 -10.35
CA MET A 21 36.06 18.86 -11.28
C MET A 21 36.07 19.48 -12.67
N THR A 22 37.22 19.44 -13.34
CA THR A 22 37.27 19.63 -14.78
C THR A 22 36.41 18.51 -15.34
N VAL A 23 35.17 18.82 -15.69
CA VAL A 23 34.30 17.97 -16.48
C VAL A 23 35.16 17.51 -17.65
N LYS A 24 35.51 16.22 -17.69
CA LYS A 24 36.12 15.65 -18.89
C LYS A 24 35.06 15.85 -19.97
N ALA A 25 35.32 16.77 -20.92
CA ALA A 25 34.48 16.92 -22.09
C ALA A 25 34.36 15.54 -22.73
N PHE A 26 33.17 14.95 -22.66
CA PHE A 26 33.00 13.59 -23.12
C PHE A 26 33.17 13.54 -24.65
N GLN A 27 34.00 12.62 -25.15
CA GLN A 27 34.31 12.50 -26.58
C GLN A 27 33.29 11.59 -27.27
N ILE A 28 32.23 12.19 -27.81
CA ILE A 28 31.31 11.52 -28.72
C ILE A 28 32.08 11.13 -30.00
N LYS A 29 31.90 9.90 -30.46
CA LYS A 29 32.51 9.40 -31.72
C LYS A 29 32.10 10.29 -32.90
N ASP A 30 33.00 10.52 -33.85
CA ASP A 30 32.75 11.42 -34.98
C ASP A 30 31.52 11.01 -35.82
N ASP A 31 31.29 9.71 -35.98
CA ASP A 31 30.11 9.18 -36.68
C ASP A 31 28.80 9.51 -35.95
N ASP A 32 28.76 9.32 -34.63
CA ASP A 32 27.60 9.64 -33.79
C ASP A 32 27.35 11.15 -33.77
N LYS A 33 28.41 11.96 -33.68
CA LYS A 33 28.32 13.42 -33.72
C LYS A 33 27.74 13.90 -35.05
N THR A 34 28.15 13.30 -36.17
CA THR A 34 27.61 13.61 -37.50
C THR A 34 26.12 13.26 -37.58
N LYS A 35 25.73 12.07 -37.11
CA LYS A 35 24.33 11.62 -37.08
C LYS A 35 23.43 12.50 -36.22
N ILE A 36 23.91 12.91 -35.04
CA ILE A 36 23.21 13.84 -34.15
C ILE A 36 23.03 15.19 -34.85
N GLN A 37 24.10 15.74 -35.43
CA GLN A 37 24.08 17.03 -36.14
C GLN A 37 23.07 17.03 -37.31
N GLU A 38 23.06 15.99 -38.13
CA GLU A 38 22.12 15.86 -39.24
C GLU A 38 20.67 15.84 -38.76
N THR A 39 20.38 15.11 -37.68
CA THR A 39 19.05 15.05 -37.08
C THR A 39 18.65 16.41 -36.48
N LEU A 40 19.55 17.08 -35.76
CA LEU A 40 19.29 18.42 -35.23
C LEU A 40 18.98 19.42 -36.34
N ASN A 41 19.70 19.38 -37.47
CA ASN A 41 19.43 20.25 -38.60
C ASN A 41 18.02 20.04 -39.17
N LYS A 42 17.56 18.78 -39.23
CA LYS A 42 16.20 18.43 -39.66
C LYS A 42 15.14 18.92 -38.66
N LEU A 43 15.30 18.64 -37.36
CA LEU A 43 14.39 19.09 -36.30
C LEU A 43 14.29 20.61 -36.21
N ARG A 44 15.43 21.32 -36.32
CA ARG A 44 15.44 22.78 -36.37
C ARG A 44 14.69 23.31 -37.59
N LYS A 45 14.88 22.69 -38.77
CA LYS A 45 14.10 23.06 -39.96
C LYS A 45 12.61 22.81 -39.74
N TYR A 46 12.24 21.64 -39.21
CA TYR A 46 10.87 21.28 -38.88
C TYR A 46 10.21 22.33 -37.99
N TYR A 47 10.78 22.64 -36.82
CA TYR A 47 10.21 23.62 -35.90
C TYR A 47 10.22 25.06 -36.42
N SER A 48 11.27 25.49 -37.13
CA SER A 48 11.30 26.85 -37.72
C SER A 48 10.29 27.05 -38.84
N SER A 49 9.98 26.00 -39.61
CA SER A 49 9.02 26.02 -40.72
C SER A 49 7.59 25.69 -40.32
N SER A 50 7.39 25.13 -39.12
CA SER A 50 6.07 24.79 -38.60
C SER A 50 5.19 26.03 -38.41
N SER A 51 3.89 25.89 -38.71
CA SER A 51 2.88 26.90 -38.38
C SER A 51 2.55 26.94 -36.88
N LYS A 52 2.84 25.86 -36.15
CA LYS A 52 2.62 25.75 -34.70
C LYS A 52 3.74 26.47 -33.94
N GLU A 53 3.37 27.17 -32.88
CA GLU A 53 4.32 27.78 -31.94
C GLU A 53 5.08 26.69 -31.15
N MET A 54 6.33 26.96 -30.82
CA MET A 54 7.17 26.12 -29.97
C MET A 54 6.78 26.31 -28.50
N GLU A 55 6.66 25.22 -27.76
CA GLU A 55 6.61 25.26 -26.30
C GLU A 55 8.04 25.43 -25.73
N TYR A 56 8.15 25.49 -24.40
CA TYR A 56 9.41 25.78 -23.73
C TYR A 56 10.55 24.80 -24.06
N LEU A 57 10.25 23.49 -24.17
CA LEU A 57 11.28 22.46 -24.31
C LEU A 57 11.91 22.51 -25.71
N GLU A 58 11.08 22.63 -26.74
CA GLU A 58 11.52 22.77 -28.13
C GLU A 58 12.31 24.07 -28.32
N ALA A 59 11.85 25.17 -27.72
CA ALA A 59 12.53 26.46 -27.78
C ALA A 59 13.90 26.42 -27.10
N MET A 60 14.00 25.77 -25.94
CA MET A 60 15.27 25.51 -25.25
C MET A 60 16.21 24.64 -26.10
N ALA A 61 15.73 23.51 -26.63
CA ALA A 61 16.53 22.63 -27.48
C ALA A 61 16.99 23.33 -28.77
N TYR A 62 16.12 24.16 -29.35
CA TYR A 62 16.43 24.98 -30.52
C TYR A 62 17.53 25.99 -30.22
N LEU A 63 17.43 26.73 -29.13
CA LEU A 63 18.49 27.68 -28.79
C LEU A 63 19.77 26.96 -28.35
N HIS A 64 19.67 25.89 -27.57
CA HIS A 64 20.83 25.11 -27.09
C HIS A 64 21.64 24.53 -28.23
N SER A 65 20.98 23.99 -29.26
CA SER A 65 21.65 23.43 -30.45
C SER A 65 22.17 24.49 -31.42
N SER A 66 21.97 25.79 -31.13
CA SER A 66 22.35 26.89 -32.01
C SER A 66 23.86 27.10 -32.12
N ASN A 67 24.27 27.62 -33.27
CA ASN A 67 25.59 28.21 -33.50
C ASN A 67 25.53 29.74 -33.69
N ASP A 68 24.33 30.33 -33.69
CA ASP A 68 24.04 31.75 -33.88
C ASP A 68 22.85 32.15 -32.98
N PHE A 69 23.16 32.43 -31.71
CA PHE A 69 22.17 32.69 -30.66
C PHE A 69 21.33 33.92 -30.97
N GLU A 70 21.92 34.99 -31.51
CA GLU A 70 21.20 36.24 -31.80
C GLU A 70 20.13 36.03 -32.86
N LYS A 71 20.51 35.38 -33.97
CA LYS A 71 19.57 35.08 -35.06
C LYS A 71 18.43 34.19 -34.58
N ASP A 72 18.74 33.15 -33.81
CA ASP A 72 17.75 32.18 -33.38
C ASP A 72 16.85 32.74 -32.27
N ARG A 73 17.35 33.57 -31.35
CA ARG A 73 16.50 34.28 -30.38
C ARG A 73 15.50 35.18 -31.10
N LYS A 74 15.93 35.93 -32.12
CA LYS A 74 15.04 36.78 -32.92
C LYS A 74 13.94 35.98 -33.62
N LEU A 75 14.24 34.79 -34.11
CA LEU A 75 13.20 33.88 -34.63
C LEU A 75 12.23 33.48 -33.52
N LEU A 76 12.76 33.05 -32.37
CA LEU A 76 12.00 32.55 -31.23
C LEU A 76 11.08 33.62 -30.62
N GLU A 77 11.41 34.91 -30.67
CA GLU A 77 10.53 36.01 -30.22
C GLU A 77 9.12 35.96 -30.84
N THR A 78 9.02 35.44 -32.07
CA THR A 78 7.77 35.30 -32.84
C THR A 78 7.26 33.87 -32.95
N LYS A 79 8.04 32.88 -32.47
CA LYS A 79 7.76 31.45 -32.67
C LYS A 79 7.48 30.68 -31.39
N VAL A 80 7.71 31.26 -30.22
CA VAL A 80 7.41 30.61 -28.93
C VAL A 80 6.02 30.96 -28.41
N ASN A 81 5.36 29.98 -27.82
CA ASN A 81 4.13 30.18 -27.07
C ASN A 81 4.46 30.85 -25.72
N LYS A 82 3.94 32.07 -25.52
CA LYS A 82 4.17 32.88 -24.30
C LYS A 82 3.02 32.67 -23.32
N PRO A 83 3.26 32.11 -22.11
CA PRO A 83 2.19 31.87 -21.14
C PRO A 83 1.51 33.17 -20.68
N ILE A 84 0.19 33.26 -20.81
CA ILE A 84 -0.56 34.50 -20.56
C ILE A 84 -0.90 34.78 -19.08
N ASN A 85 -0.46 33.94 -18.14
CA ASN A 85 -0.67 34.16 -16.70
C ASN A 85 0.37 33.45 -15.84
N ASN A 86 0.48 33.84 -14.57
CA ASN A 86 1.37 33.25 -13.56
C ASN A 86 0.57 32.57 -12.41
N ARG A 87 -0.65 32.09 -12.69
CA ARG A 87 -1.56 31.58 -11.65
C ARG A 87 -1.33 30.11 -11.28
N ASN A 88 -0.62 29.34 -12.11
CA ASN A 88 -0.31 27.94 -11.85
C ASN A 88 1.17 27.61 -12.12
N ALA A 89 1.67 26.57 -11.47
CA ALA A 89 3.08 26.18 -11.53
C ALA A 89 3.56 25.87 -12.95
N MET A 90 2.76 25.18 -13.77
CA MET A 90 3.14 24.84 -15.15
C MET A 90 3.32 26.08 -16.02
N ASN A 91 2.44 27.08 -15.92
CA ASN A 91 2.57 28.33 -16.65
C ASN A 91 3.77 29.15 -16.17
N CYS A 92 4.03 29.17 -14.86
CA CYS A 92 5.22 29.80 -14.31
C CYS A 92 6.51 29.13 -14.81
N LEU A 93 6.56 27.79 -14.81
CA LEU A 93 7.69 27.00 -15.31
C LEU A 93 7.97 27.34 -16.77
N LYS A 94 6.92 27.28 -17.60
CA LYS A 94 7.02 27.63 -19.02
C LYS A 94 7.50 29.06 -19.20
N GLY A 95 6.94 29.99 -18.43
CA GLY A 95 7.28 31.41 -18.49
C GLY A 95 8.74 31.68 -18.15
N ILE A 96 9.26 31.03 -17.10
CA ILE A 96 10.67 31.14 -16.70
C ILE A 96 11.61 30.60 -17.79
N PHE A 97 11.36 29.41 -18.31
CA PHE A 97 12.20 28.84 -19.37
C PHE A 97 12.15 29.66 -20.66
N ILE A 98 10.96 30.13 -21.07
CA ILE A 98 10.81 31.00 -22.23
C ILE A 98 11.51 32.35 -22.02
N ALA A 99 11.44 32.93 -20.81
CA ALA A 99 12.18 34.15 -20.48
C ALA A 99 13.69 33.94 -20.65
N SER A 100 14.23 32.83 -20.16
CA SER A 100 15.65 32.47 -20.34
C SER A 100 16.03 32.30 -21.82
N VAL A 101 15.19 31.63 -22.61
CA VAL A 101 15.39 31.48 -24.07
C VAL A 101 15.36 32.82 -24.78
N LEU A 102 14.48 33.74 -24.39
CA LEU A 102 14.36 35.06 -25.02
C LEU A 102 15.32 36.12 -24.46
N ASP A 103 16.15 35.76 -23.48
CA ASP A 103 17.01 36.71 -22.74
C ASP A 103 16.21 37.84 -22.07
N LYS A 104 15.08 37.47 -21.44
CA LYS A 104 14.17 38.38 -20.74
C LYS A 104 14.14 38.07 -19.24
N ASP A 105 13.82 39.09 -18.45
CA ASP A 105 13.66 38.95 -17.00
C ASP A 105 12.35 38.17 -16.68
N PRO A 106 12.43 36.99 -16.04
CA PRO A 106 11.24 36.22 -15.64
C PRO A 106 10.47 36.85 -14.47
N CYS A 107 11.07 37.80 -13.73
CA CYS A 107 10.39 38.56 -12.68
C CYS A 107 9.59 39.74 -13.25
N ASN A 108 9.96 40.23 -14.43
CA ASN A 108 9.35 41.39 -15.09
C ASN A 108 9.05 41.09 -16.57
N PHE A 109 8.39 39.97 -16.85
CA PHE A 109 8.17 39.52 -18.21
C PHE A 109 7.02 40.30 -18.87
N LYS A 110 7.35 41.14 -19.85
CA LYS A 110 6.36 41.92 -20.60
C LYS A 110 5.63 41.04 -21.62
N LEU A 111 4.32 40.85 -21.41
CA LEU A 111 3.43 40.20 -22.38
C LEU A 111 2.90 41.19 -23.42
N SER A 112 2.60 42.42 -22.99
CA SER A 112 2.14 43.52 -23.82
C SER A 112 2.68 44.86 -23.30
N GLU A 113 2.29 45.98 -23.91
CA GLU A 113 2.65 47.32 -23.42
C GLU A 113 2.08 47.62 -22.03
N THR A 114 0.98 46.96 -21.64
CA THR A 114 0.26 47.22 -20.39
C THR A 114 0.33 46.07 -19.40
N GLU A 115 0.78 44.88 -19.82
CA GLU A 115 0.77 43.67 -19.00
C GLU A 115 2.18 43.12 -18.79
N THR A 116 2.59 43.05 -17.51
CA THR A 116 3.85 42.47 -17.05
C THR A 116 3.57 41.39 -16.03
N LEU A 117 4.21 40.23 -16.16
CA LEU A 117 4.06 39.11 -15.24
C LEU A 117 5.37 38.80 -14.51
N ASN A 118 5.22 38.44 -13.24
CA ASN A 118 6.28 37.85 -12.45
C ASN A 118 6.06 36.34 -12.33
N TYR A 119 6.74 35.56 -13.16
CA TYR A 119 6.61 34.10 -13.14
C TYR A 119 7.32 33.47 -11.95
N VAL A 120 8.41 34.07 -11.47
CA VAL A 120 9.16 33.61 -10.29
C VAL A 120 8.31 33.78 -9.04
N GLU A 121 7.72 34.95 -8.82
CA GLU A 121 6.80 35.19 -7.71
C GLU A 121 5.57 34.29 -7.81
N GLY A 122 5.00 34.11 -9.01
CA GLY A 122 3.92 33.15 -9.22
C GLY A 122 4.32 31.74 -8.79
N MET A 123 5.51 31.28 -9.17
CA MET A 123 6.05 29.97 -8.79
C MET A 123 6.29 29.88 -7.28
N LEU A 124 6.89 30.90 -6.68
CA LEU A 124 7.18 30.97 -5.25
C LEU A 124 5.90 31.07 -4.42
N LYS A 125 4.85 31.72 -4.91
CA LYS A 125 3.52 31.72 -4.29
C LYS A 125 2.93 30.31 -4.30
N GLN A 126 3.04 29.57 -5.40
CA GLN A 126 2.61 28.16 -5.44
C GLN A 126 3.47 27.28 -4.52
N TYR A 127 4.79 27.51 -4.49
CA TYR A 127 5.70 26.84 -3.59
C TYR A 127 5.36 27.10 -2.11
N ASN A 128 5.09 28.35 -1.73
CA ASN A 128 4.79 28.76 -0.35
C ASN A 128 3.36 28.43 0.09
N ASN A 129 2.37 28.61 -0.79
CA ASN A 129 0.96 28.29 -0.50
C ASN A 129 0.73 26.78 -0.38
N VAL A 130 1.63 25.98 -0.96
CA VAL A 130 1.48 24.53 -1.04
C VAL A 130 2.73 23.83 -0.55
N LYS A 131 3.29 24.31 0.58
CA LYS A 131 4.47 23.74 1.26
C LYS A 131 4.47 22.21 1.38
N HIS A 132 3.34 21.50 1.22
CA HIS A 132 3.28 20.03 1.16
C HIS A 132 3.00 19.36 -0.20
N ASN A 133 2.60 20.05 -1.28
CA ASN A 133 2.41 19.38 -2.60
C ASN A 133 3.61 19.47 -3.54
N PHE A 134 4.67 20.21 -3.19
CA PHE A 134 5.96 19.98 -3.84
C PHE A 134 6.51 18.57 -3.53
N TYR A 135 5.97 17.91 -2.49
CA TYR A 135 6.34 16.58 -2.00
C TYR A 135 5.50 15.44 -2.61
N THR A 136 4.38 15.76 -3.31
CA THR A 136 3.63 14.78 -4.11
C THR A 136 4.19 14.80 -5.53
N MET A 137 5.14 13.90 -5.77
CA MET A 137 5.98 13.83 -6.97
C MET A 137 5.23 13.57 -8.29
N ASP A 138 5.03 14.65 -9.05
CA ASP A 138 4.97 14.64 -10.51
C ASP A 138 6.30 15.16 -11.09
N ASN A 139 6.67 14.71 -12.30
CA ASN A 139 7.80 15.22 -13.12
C ASN A 139 7.87 16.77 -13.09
N THR A 140 6.71 17.41 -13.02
CA THR A 140 6.51 18.85 -12.89
C THR A 140 7.30 19.49 -11.74
N ASN A 141 7.41 18.87 -10.56
CA ASN A 141 8.05 19.50 -9.38
C ASN A 141 9.58 19.59 -9.53
N ALA A 142 10.22 18.53 -10.01
CA ALA A 142 11.65 18.55 -10.33
C ALA A 142 11.97 19.60 -11.40
N LYS A 143 11.10 19.73 -12.41
CA LYS A 143 11.25 20.76 -13.45
C LYS A 143 10.97 22.18 -12.94
N CYS A 144 10.13 22.36 -11.93
CA CYS A 144 9.94 23.67 -11.29
C CYS A 144 11.19 24.10 -10.50
N ILE A 145 11.89 23.17 -9.86
CA ILE A 145 13.19 23.44 -9.21
C ILE A 145 14.20 23.90 -10.24
N LEU A 146 14.32 23.17 -11.36
CA LEU A 146 15.19 23.58 -12.49
C LEU A 146 14.84 24.98 -13.01
N ALA A 147 13.55 25.32 -13.10
CA ALA A 147 13.12 26.65 -13.49
C ALA A 147 13.54 27.71 -12.46
N LEU A 148 13.30 27.48 -11.17
CA LEU A 148 13.69 28.38 -10.08
C LEU A 148 15.22 28.58 -10.02
N ASP A 149 15.99 27.51 -10.19
CA ASP A 149 17.46 27.58 -10.26
C ASP A 149 17.94 28.38 -11.47
N MET A 150 17.33 28.15 -12.65
CA MET A 150 17.65 28.92 -13.85
C MET A 150 17.31 30.40 -13.70
N ALA A 151 16.22 30.73 -13.00
CA ALA A 151 15.85 32.10 -12.65
C ALA A 151 16.67 32.68 -11.49
N ARG A 152 17.54 31.88 -10.85
CA ARG A 152 18.28 32.25 -9.62
C ARG A 152 17.35 32.75 -8.51
N ALA A 153 16.18 32.14 -8.39
CA ALA A 153 15.18 32.49 -7.38
C ALA A 153 15.65 32.13 -5.97
N ASP A 154 15.20 32.91 -4.98
CA ASP A 154 15.45 32.65 -3.57
C ASP A 154 14.34 31.77 -2.98
N TYR A 155 14.72 30.55 -2.55
CA TYR A 155 13.83 29.56 -1.93
C TYR A 155 14.65 28.58 -1.07
N ASN A 156 13.99 27.79 -0.22
CA ASN A 156 14.67 26.84 0.66
C ASN A 156 15.16 25.59 -0.11
N LYS A 157 16.35 25.69 -0.71
CA LYS A 157 16.96 24.63 -1.53
C LYS A 157 17.18 23.34 -0.73
N GLU A 158 17.74 23.43 0.47
CA GLU A 158 18.04 22.27 1.33
C GLU A 158 16.80 21.42 1.60
N GLU A 159 15.71 22.07 2.01
CA GLU A 159 14.45 21.40 2.31
C GLU A 159 13.89 20.66 1.09
N VAL A 160 13.86 21.33 -0.06
CA VAL A 160 13.26 20.78 -1.28
C VAL A 160 14.10 19.66 -1.88
N ILE A 161 15.42 19.80 -1.85
CA ILE A 161 16.33 18.78 -2.37
C ILE A 161 16.32 17.53 -1.48
N LYS A 162 16.28 17.71 -0.15
CA LYS A 162 16.09 16.61 0.79
C LYS A 162 14.78 15.86 0.52
N ALA A 163 13.69 16.60 0.29
CA ALA A 163 12.39 16.03 -0.06
C ALA A 163 12.42 15.14 -1.31
N LEU A 164 13.16 15.54 -2.34
CA LEU A 164 13.31 14.73 -3.55
C LEU A 164 14.00 13.40 -3.25
N ILE A 165 15.03 13.40 -2.41
CA ILE A 165 15.81 12.21 -2.05
C ILE A 165 14.99 11.24 -1.18
N ASP A 166 14.31 11.75 -0.16
CA ASP A 166 13.54 10.93 0.80
C ASP A 166 12.38 10.19 0.12
N ASN A 167 11.85 10.73 -0.98
CA ASN A 167 10.73 10.17 -1.73
C ASN A 167 11.09 9.06 -2.74
N PHE A 168 12.33 8.58 -2.76
CA PHE A 168 12.79 7.52 -3.68
C PHE A 168 11.86 6.30 -3.74
N ASN A 169 11.42 5.78 -2.58
CA ASN A 169 10.63 4.54 -2.52
C ASN A 169 9.25 4.67 -3.19
N ARG A 170 8.72 5.89 -3.30
CA ARG A 170 7.42 6.18 -3.95
C ARG A 170 7.56 6.47 -5.45
N ASN A 171 8.78 6.67 -5.96
CA ASN A 171 9.02 7.28 -7.27
C ASN A 171 10.08 6.54 -8.08
N LYS A 172 9.71 5.33 -8.51
CA LYS A 172 10.54 4.44 -9.32
C LYS A 172 10.26 4.52 -10.83
N GLY A 173 9.35 5.40 -11.27
CA GLY A 173 9.09 5.66 -12.69
C GLY A 173 10.32 6.26 -13.39
N ILE A 174 10.54 5.91 -14.66
CA ILE A 174 11.73 6.33 -15.43
C ILE A 174 11.75 7.85 -15.64
N ASP A 175 10.62 8.47 -16.02
CA ASP A 175 10.46 9.94 -16.10
C ASP A 175 10.83 10.60 -14.78
N LYS A 176 10.19 10.14 -13.70
CA LYS A 176 10.30 10.79 -12.40
C LYS A 176 11.74 10.72 -11.91
N THR A 177 12.35 9.54 -12.07
CA THR A 177 13.76 9.32 -11.72
C THR A 177 14.68 10.22 -12.53
N ALA A 178 14.51 10.30 -13.85
CA ALA A 178 15.35 11.13 -14.71
C ALA A 178 15.20 12.63 -14.41
N ALA A 179 13.97 13.10 -14.21
CA ALA A 179 13.71 14.50 -13.86
C ALA A 179 14.33 14.87 -12.50
N VAL A 180 14.22 13.98 -11.50
CA VAL A 180 14.85 14.17 -10.18
C VAL A 180 16.37 14.21 -10.30
N LEU A 181 16.98 13.28 -11.02
CA LEU A 181 18.43 13.28 -11.25
C LEU A 181 18.92 14.56 -11.93
N THR A 182 18.16 15.07 -12.91
CA THR A 182 18.46 16.33 -13.58
C THR A 182 18.44 17.49 -12.59
N ALA A 183 17.42 17.58 -11.72
CA ALA A 183 17.35 18.60 -10.68
C ALA A 183 18.51 18.48 -9.67
N LEU A 184 18.77 17.27 -9.13
CA LEU A 184 19.83 17.02 -8.16
C LEU A 184 21.24 17.37 -8.68
N SER A 185 21.44 17.33 -10.00
CA SER A 185 22.74 17.62 -10.61
C SER A 185 23.33 18.99 -10.25
N GLN A 186 22.48 20.00 -10.00
CA GLN A 186 22.89 21.36 -9.67
C GLN A 186 23.10 21.60 -8.16
N HIS A 187 22.79 20.62 -7.32
CA HIS A 187 22.80 20.76 -5.85
C HIS A 187 23.73 19.75 -5.17
N ARG A 188 24.78 19.30 -5.86
CA ARG A 188 25.75 18.29 -5.35
C ARG A 188 26.50 18.73 -4.08
N ASP A 189 26.47 20.02 -3.77
CA ASP A 189 27.02 20.63 -2.56
C ASP A 189 26.18 20.37 -1.31
N LEU A 190 24.91 19.97 -1.46
CA LEU A 190 24.02 19.72 -0.32
C LEU A 190 24.21 18.30 0.27
N PRO A 191 24.08 18.12 1.59
CA PRO A 191 24.23 16.82 2.25
C PRO A 191 23.23 15.78 1.72
N GLY A 192 23.71 14.54 1.48
CA GLY A 192 22.86 13.43 1.04
C GLY A 192 22.58 13.39 -0.47
N VAL A 193 22.90 14.45 -1.22
CA VAL A 193 22.61 14.52 -2.66
C VAL A 193 23.41 13.52 -3.47
N ASN A 194 24.70 13.36 -3.19
CA ASN A 194 25.54 12.42 -3.94
C ASN A 194 25.13 10.96 -3.69
N GLU A 195 24.74 10.62 -2.46
CA GLU A 195 24.15 9.33 -2.12
C GLU A 195 22.81 9.12 -2.84
N GLY A 196 21.95 10.15 -2.85
CA GLY A 196 20.68 10.14 -3.58
C GLY A 196 20.87 9.94 -5.08
N ILE A 197 21.78 10.67 -5.71
CA ILE A 197 22.15 10.53 -7.13
C ILE A 197 22.57 9.09 -7.42
N GLN A 198 23.46 8.52 -6.60
CA GLN A 198 23.94 7.15 -6.80
C GLN A 198 22.78 6.14 -6.71
N LYS A 199 21.90 6.31 -5.72
CA LYS A 199 20.71 5.47 -5.53
C LYS A 199 19.76 5.50 -6.73
N TYR A 200 19.46 6.69 -7.25
CA TYR A 200 18.62 6.86 -8.43
C TYR A 200 19.27 6.34 -9.72
N LYS A 201 20.58 6.49 -9.87
CA LYS A 201 21.33 5.92 -10.99
C LYS A 201 21.30 4.39 -10.99
N GLU A 202 21.51 3.75 -9.85
CA GLU A 202 21.45 2.30 -9.71
C GLU A 202 20.06 1.77 -10.08
N HIS A 203 19.03 2.48 -9.66
CA HIS A 203 17.66 2.19 -10.06
C HIS A 203 17.47 2.31 -11.58
N LEU A 204 17.91 3.40 -12.22
CA LEU A 204 17.85 3.51 -13.68
C LEU A 204 18.61 2.39 -14.38
N LYS A 205 19.82 2.06 -13.92
CA LYS A 205 20.59 0.94 -14.50
C LYS A 205 19.84 -0.38 -14.44
N SER A 206 19.07 -0.62 -13.37
CA SER A 206 18.24 -1.83 -13.25
C SER A 206 17.10 -1.90 -14.27
N LEU A 207 16.66 -0.74 -14.77
CA LEU A 207 15.58 -0.61 -15.75
C LEU A 207 16.08 -0.54 -17.21
N GLN A 208 17.38 -0.50 -17.43
CA GLN A 208 17.95 -0.40 -18.77
C GLN A 208 17.79 -1.72 -19.53
N LYS A 209 17.26 -1.63 -20.76
CA LYS A 209 16.99 -2.79 -21.62
C LYS A 209 18.23 -3.27 -22.37
N ASP A 210 18.14 -4.50 -22.87
CA ASP A 210 19.15 -5.14 -23.73
C ASP A 210 19.48 -4.38 -25.02
N ASP A 211 18.62 -3.47 -25.44
CA ASP A 211 18.84 -2.65 -26.62
C ASP A 211 19.51 -1.30 -26.33
N GLY A 212 19.93 -1.07 -25.09
CA GLY A 212 20.53 0.16 -24.60
C GLY A 212 19.52 1.21 -24.16
N GLY A 213 18.22 1.03 -24.44
CA GLY A 213 17.18 2.01 -24.17
C GLY A 213 16.35 1.77 -22.91
N PHE A 214 15.26 2.52 -22.80
CA PHE A 214 14.32 2.56 -21.68
C PHE A 214 12.86 2.52 -22.18
N GLY A 215 11.91 2.26 -21.28
CA GLY A 215 10.46 2.19 -21.57
C GLY A 215 10.01 0.88 -22.25
N GLU A 216 8.70 0.60 -22.30
CA GLU A 216 8.16 -0.61 -22.95
C GLU A 216 7.79 -0.34 -24.42
N SER A 217 8.05 -1.29 -25.32
CA SER A 217 7.54 -1.27 -26.70
C SER A 217 6.07 -1.67 -26.70
N GLY A 218 5.16 -0.69 -26.81
CA GLY A 218 3.71 -0.95 -26.76
C GLY A 218 3.11 -1.43 -28.07
N ASN A 219 2.11 -2.32 -27.98
CA ASN A 219 1.18 -2.71 -29.05
C ASN A 219 -0.07 -1.80 -29.08
N GLY A 220 0.08 -0.48 -28.93
CA GLY A 220 -1.00 0.49 -29.22
C GLY A 220 -2.18 0.61 -28.24
N ILE A 221 -2.00 0.43 -26.92
CA ILE A 221 -3.05 0.69 -25.90
C ILE A 221 -2.59 1.73 -24.87
N SER A 222 -3.49 2.62 -24.43
CA SER A 222 -3.27 4.00 -24.00
C SER A 222 -2.69 4.28 -22.60
N ASN A 223 -1.95 3.37 -21.96
CA ASN A 223 -1.28 3.66 -20.66
C ASN A 223 0.24 3.36 -20.68
N TYR A 224 0.87 3.42 -21.86
CA TYR A 224 2.30 3.24 -22.03
C TYR A 224 3.08 4.56 -21.87
N TYR A 225 4.19 4.51 -21.14
CA TYR A 225 5.17 5.59 -21.14
C TYR A 225 6.07 5.46 -22.39
N PRO A 226 6.02 6.39 -23.37
CA PRO A 226 6.65 6.21 -24.68
C PRO A 226 8.17 6.03 -24.61
N ALA A 227 8.70 5.02 -25.29
CA ALA A 227 10.11 4.65 -25.20
C ALA A 227 11.07 5.77 -25.66
N ALA A 228 10.74 6.49 -26.74
CA ALA A 228 11.54 7.64 -27.19
C ALA A 228 11.61 8.76 -26.13
N PHE A 229 10.49 9.02 -25.44
CA PHE A 229 10.41 10.02 -24.38
C PHE A 229 11.24 9.59 -23.16
N ALA A 230 11.13 8.32 -22.74
CA ALA A 230 11.89 7.74 -21.64
C ALA A 230 13.41 7.81 -21.87
N ILE A 231 13.87 7.37 -23.04
CA ILE A 231 15.29 7.38 -23.40
C ILE A 231 15.83 8.81 -23.38
N SER A 232 15.05 9.76 -23.89
CA SER A 232 15.44 11.16 -23.97
C SER A 232 15.64 11.79 -22.59
N GLU A 233 14.70 11.61 -21.66
CA GLU A 233 14.80 12.15 -20.30
C GLU A 233 16.02 11.55 -19.56
N VAL A 234 16.30 10.26 -19.73
CA VAL A 234 17.51 9.63 -19.13
C VAL A 234 18.80 10.22 -19.72
N ILE A 235 18.87 10.42 -21.05
CA ILE A 235 20.02 11.07 -21.68
C ILE A 235 20.26 12.45 -21.08
N GLN A 236 19.20 13.27 -20.92
CA GLN A 236 19.33 14.61 -20.32
C GLN A 236 19.83 14.55 -18.88
N ALA A 237 19.29 13.62 -18.08
CA ALA A 237 19.70 13.42 -16.69
C ALA A 237 21.18 13.07 -16.56
N LEU A 238 21.66 12.13 -17.37
CA LEU A 238 23.07 11.71 -17.35
C LEU A 238 24.01 12.84 -17.77
N ILE A 239 23.66 13.58 -18.82
CA ILE A 239 24.46 14.74 -19.26
C ILE A 239 24.50 15.82 -18.17
N ALA A 240 23.37 16.10 -17.51
CA ALA A 240 23.33 17.04 -16.39
C ALA A 240 24.21 16.59 -15.22
N LEU A 241 24.32 15.28 -14.98
CA LEU A 241 25.24 14.73 -13.98
C LEU A 241 26.71 14.78 -14.43
N GLY A 242 27.02 15.16 -15.66
CA GLY A 242 28.37 15.11 -16.24
C GLY A 242 28.79 13.70 -16.65
N GLU A 243 27.82 12.80 -16.84
CA GLU A 243 28.03 11.43 -17.30
C GLU A 243 27.78 11.31 -18.79
N ASP A 244 28.48 10.35 -19.38
CA ASP A 244 28.31 10.02 -20.78
C ASP A 244 27.23 8.95 -20.99
N PRO A 245 26.09 9.29 -21.63
CA PRO A 245 25.05 8.33 -21.96
C PRO A 245 25.45 7.29 -23.01
N LEU A 246 26.56 7.50 -23.73
CA LEU A 246 27.06 6.62 -24.80
C LEU A 246 28.23 5.74 -24.34
N SER A 247 28.56 5.76 -23.04
CA SER A 247 29.72 5.07 -22.49
C SER A 247 29.49 3.58 -22.41
N GLU A 248 30.56 2.80 -22.21
CA GLU A 248 30.45 1.37 -21.92
C GLU A 248 29.57 1.10 -20.68
N GLU A 249 29.57 2.00 -19.70
CA GLU A 249 28.74 1.90 -18.48
C GLU A 249 27.24 1.90 -18.78
N TRP A 250 26.83 2.63 -19.83
CA TRP A 250 25.45 2.79 -20.26
C TRP A 250 25.17 2.08 -21.59
N THR A 251 26.06 1.19 -22.02
CA THR A 251 25.91 0.37 -23.22
C THR A 251 25.47 -1.05 -22.86
N LYS A 252 24.42 -1.55 -23.52
CA LYS A 252 23.94 -2.93 -23.34
C LYS A 252 24.02 -3.66 -24.67
N ASN A 253 24.63 -4.85 -24.66
CA ASN A 253 24.82 -5.70 -25.86
C ASN A 253 25.39 -4.94 -27.07
N GLY A 254 26.34 -4.03 -26.81
CA GLY A 254 26.97 -3.20 -27.85
C GLY A 254 26.09 -2.11 -28.45
N LYS A 255 24.91 -1.82 -27.87
CA LYS A 255 23.98 -0.78 -28.32
C LYS A 255 23.92 0.36 -27.30
N THR A 256 24.06 1.58 -27.78
CA THR A 256 24.01 2.80 -26.97
C THR A 256 22.58 3.34 -26.81
N MET A 257 22.36 4.28 -25.88
CA MET A 257 21.09 5.00 -25.80
C MET A 257 20.75 5.77 -27.08
N LEU A 258 21.78 6.27 -27.80
CA LEU A 258 21.59 6.91 -29.11
C LEU A 258 21.08 5.90 -30.14
N ASP A 259 21.65 4.69 -30.18
CA ASP A 259 21.15 3.63 -31.07
C ASP A 259 19.70 3.26 -30.78
N ALA A 260 19.33 3.19 -29.50
CA ALA A 260 17.96 2.94 -29.07
C ALA A 260 17.01 4.08 -29.49
N LEU A 261 17.39 5.34 -29.23
CA LEU A 261 16.57 6.51 -29.56
C LEU A 261 16.34 6.66 -31.07
N MET A 262 17.37 6.43 -31.88
CA MET A 262 17.31 6.61 -33.34
C MET A 262 16.36 5.62 -34.04
N LYS A 263 15.96 4.52 -33.40
CA LYS A 263 14.92 3.60 -33.93
C LYS A 263 13.55 4.27 -34.08
N TYR A 264 13.29 5.27 -33.24
CA TYR A 264 12.03 6.00 -33.17
C TYR A 264 12.01 7.23 -34.08
N GLN A 265 13.11 7.53 -34.78
CA GLN A 265 13.11 8.57 -35.81
C GLN A 265 12.40 8.03 -37.06
N LYS A 266 11.23 8.58 -37.39
CA LYS A 266 10.45 8.18 -38.58
C LYS A 266 10.00 9.46 -39.29
N GLY A 267 10.48 9.65 -40.51
CA GLY A 267 10.12 10.80 -41.34
C GLY A 267 11.34 11.49 -41.96
N PRO A 268 11.22 12.07 -43.17
CA PRO A 268 12.31 12.78 -43.83
C PRO A 268 12.69 14.10 -43.14
N ASP A 269 11.82 14.62 -42.28
CA ASP A 269 11.93 15.86 -41.51
C ASP A 269 12.59 15.67 -40.14
N GLY A 270 13.02 14.44 -39.82
CA GLY A 270 13.76 14.11 -38.61
C GLY A 270 12.91 13.97 -37.35
N THR A 271 11.58 13.92 -37.48
CA THR A 271 10.65 13.77 -36.36
C THR A 271 10.63 12.35 -35.79
N PHE A 272 10.05 12.20 -34.59
CA PHE A 272 10.04 10.95 -33.83
C PHE A 272 8.62 10.46 -33.55
N VAL A 273 8.49 9.14 -33.39
CA VAL A 273 7.26 8.44 -33.02
C VAL A 273 7.36 7.92 -31.59
N SER A 274 6.22 7.74 -30.92
CA SER A 274 6.15 7.24 -29.54
C SER A 274 6.52 5.76 -29.42
N ASP A 275 6.20 4.96 -30.43
CA ASP A 275 6.56 3.55 -30.54
C ASP A 275 6.88 3.16 -32.01
N THR A 276 7.43 1.96 -32.24
CA THR A 276 7.84 1.50 -33.58
C THR A 276 6.69 1.00 -34.46
N TYR A 277 5.48 0.86 -33.92
CA TYR A 277 4.29 0.41 -34.64
C TYR A 277 3.47 1.58 -35.19
N ASN A 278 3.54 2.74 -34.55
CA ASN A 278 2.93 3.98 -35.00
C ASN A 278 3.76 4.62 -36.12
N SER A 279 3.11 4.92 -37.25
CA SER A 279 3.74 5.65 -38.36
C SER A 279 3.61 7.16 -38.24
N ASN A 280 2.77 7.65 -37.32
CA ASN A 280 2.48 9.08 -37.18
C ASN A 280 3.43 9.72 -36.17
N THR A 281 4.00 10.86 -36.56
CA THR A 281 4.80 11.73 -35.70
C THR A 281 4.09 11.99 -34.37
N ASP A 282 4.84 11.88 -33.27
CA ASP A 282 4.39 12.17 -31.92
C ASP A 282 5.11 13.42 -31.40
N ASP A 283 4.35 14.46 -31.07
CA ASP A 283 4.92 15.75 -30.64
C ASP A 283 5.72 15.62 -29.33
N ASN A 284 5.33 14.72 -28.41
CA ASN A 284 6.01 14.54 -27.12
C ASN A 284 7.34 13.81 -27.31
N ALA A 285 7.35 12.75 -28.12
CA ALA A 285 8.57 12.02 -28.49
C ALA A 285 9.54 12.92 -29.26
N THR A 286 9.03 13.70 -30.22
CA THR A 286 9.83 14.61 -31.04
C THR A 286 10.49 15.69 -30.20
N ARG A 287 9.76 16.35 -29.30
CA ARG A 287 10.35 17.41 -28.47
C ARG A 287 11.37 16.87 -27.47
N ALA A 288 11.13 15.71 -26.88
CA ALA A 288 12.06 15.10 -25.92
C ALA A 288 13.34 14.65 -26.63
N ALA A 289 13.22 13.98 -27.79
CA ALA A 289 14.36 13.60 -28.59
C ALA A 289 15.17 14.81 -29.04
N PHE A 290 14.51 15.93 -29.39
CA PHE A 290 15.22 17.17 -29.75
C PHE A 290 16.06 17.70 -28.58
N ALA A 291 15.48 17.74 -27.38
CA ALA A 291 16.18 18.16 -26.16
C ALA A 291 17.39 17.26 -25.84
N ALA A 292 17.20 15.94 -25.85
CA ALA A 292 18.27 14.97 -25.59
C ALA A 292 19.41 15.06 -26.62
N LEU A 293 19.09 15.20 -27.91
CA LEU A 293 20.09 15.34 -28.97
C LEU A 293 20.82 16.68 -28.89
N ALA A 294 20.16 17.75 -28.49
CA ALA A 294 20.79 19.05 -28.29
C ALA A 294 21.81 19.00 -27.14
N ASP A 295 21.44 18.37 -26.01
CA ASP A 295 22.33 18.15 -24.88
C ASP A 295 23.52 17.26 -25.27
N LEU A 296 23.27 16.14 -25.97
CA LEU A 296 24.34 15.27 -26.48
C LEU A 296 25.29 16.06 -27.40
N TYR A 297 24.75 16.82 -28.34
CA TYR A 297 25.55 17.58 -29.29
C TYR A 297 26.45 18.64 -28.63
N LYS A 298 25.95 19.32 -27.59
CA LYS A 298 26.73 20.31 -26.84
C LYS A 298 27.60 19.70 -25.74
N GLY A 299 27.33 18.46 -25.32
CA GLY A 299 28.02 17.79 -24.22
C GLY A 299 27.79 18.45 -22.86
N LYS A 300 26.72 19.22 -22.71
CA LYS A 300 26.32 19.92 -21.48
C LYS A 300 24.82 20.11 -21.43
N SER A 301 24.26 20.22 -20.24
CA SER A 301 22.81 20.33 -20.06
C SER A 301 22.31 21.71 -20.47
N MET A 302 21.20 21.76 -21.21
CA MET A 302 20.49 23.01 -21.51
C MET A 302 19.91 23.70 -20.26
N TYR A 303 19.82 23.00 -19.12
CA TYR A 303 19.37 23.57 -17.86
C TYR A 303 20.44 24.41 -17.12
N GLU A 304 21.69 24.42 -17.60
CA GLU A 304 22.74 25.33 -17.11
C GLU A 304 22.55 26.79 -17.56
N GLY A 305 21.63 27.04 -18.49
CA GLY A 305 21.27 28.36 -19.00
C GLY A 305 21.97 28.76 -20.31
N PHE A 306 21.49 29.85 -20.91
CA PHE A 306 21.88 30.32 -22.24
C PHE A 306 22.67 31.64 -22.15
N GLN A 307 23.91 31.60 -21.67
CA GLN A 307 24.80 32.78 -21.71
C GLN A 307 25.58 32.82 -23.02
N ASN A 308 25.65 34.01 -23.65
CA ASN A 308 26.51 34.26 -24.80
C ASN A 308 27.97 33.97 -24.42
N GLY A 309 28.68 33.23 -25.28
CA GLY A 309 29.96 32.64 -24.95
C GLY A 309 31.06 33.62 -24.52
N GLY A 310 31.89 33.16 -23.58
CA GLY A 310 33.24 33.69 -23.34
C GLY A 310 33.45 34.41 -22.01
N GLY A 311 34.10 33.73 -21.06
CA GLY A 311 35.04 34.38 -20.13
C GLY A 311 34.49 34.92 -18.80
N SER A 312 35.20 34.51 -17.75
CA SER A 312 35.34 35.10 -16.41
C SER A 312 34.12 35.19 -15.49
N SER A 313 34.33 34.55 -14.34
CA SER A 313 33.71 34.78 -13.05
C SER A 313 33.64 36.26 -12.67
N GLU A 314 32.51 36.90 -12.89
CA GLU A 314 31.97 37.88 -11.96
C GLU A 314 30.50 37.52 -11.71
N LYS A 315 30.18 37.23 -10.44
CA LYS A 315 28.79 37.06 -10.00
C LYS A 315 28.07 38.40 -10.27
N PRO A 316 27.01 38.45 -11.09
CA PRO A 316 26.05 39.54 -10.99
C PRO A 316 25.40 39.40 -9.61
N GLU A 317 25.28 40.50 -8.88
CA GLU A 317 24.58 40.52 -7.60
C GLU A 317 23.16 39.92 -7.75
N PRO A 318 22.67 39.15 -6.76
CA PRO A 318 21.27 38.73 -6.74
C PRO A 318 20.42 39.98 -6.92
N GLY A 319 19.54 39.96 -7.93
CA GLY A 319 18.79 41.13 -8.37
C GLY A 319 18.31 41.93 -7.16
N THR A 320 18.89 43.12 -6.99
CA THR A 320 18.44 44.06 -5.97
C THR A 320 16.94 44.22 -6.16
N LYS A 321 16.19 43.92 -5.08
CA LYS A 321 14.86 44.48 -4.84
C LYS A 321 14.85 45.92 -5.40
N PRO A 322 13.81 46.36 -6.13
CA PRO A 322 13.56 47.78 -6.21
C PRO A 322 13.53 48.28 -4.76
N GLU A 323 14.48 49.16 -4.42
CA GLU A 323 14.33 49.99 -3.25
C GLU A 323 12.97 50.68 -3.43
N PRO A 324 11.99 50.48 -2.52
CA PRO A 324 10.78 51.25 -2.62
C PRO A 324 11.23 52.70 -2.54
N GLU A 325 10.86 53.52 -3.53
CA GLU A 325 10.78 54.96 -3.29
C GLU A 325 10.07 55.13 -1.94
N PRO A 326 10.50 56.07 -1.09
CA PRO A 326 9.82 56.29 0.17
C PRO A 326 8.40 56.78 -0.17
N GLU A 327 7.48 55.84 -0.32
CA GLU A 327 6.07 56.11 -0.19
C GLU A 327 5.96 56.73 1.19
N GLN A 328 5.65 58.02 1.21
CA GLN A 328 5.01 58.61 2.37
C GLN A 328 3.79 57.74 2.65
N LYS A 329 3.93 56.81 3.59
CA LYS A 329 2.80 56.06 4.13
C LYS A 329 1.78 57.09 4.53
N THR A 330 0.70 57.16 3.77
CA THR A 330 -0.43 58.02 4.08
C THR A 330 -0.96 57.53 5.42
N LYS A 331 -0.75 58.33 6.47
CA LYS A 331 -1.13 57.96 7.84
C LYS A 331 -2.65 57.89 7.92
N ALA A 332 -3.17 56.86 8.60
CA ALA A 332 -4.59 56.75 8.86
C ALA A 332 -5.08 57.96 9.68
N ALA A 333 -6.16 58.60 9.24
CA ALA A 333 -6.82 59.70 9.96
C ALA A 333 -8.19 59.30 10.52
N SER A 334 -8.88 58.34 9.88
CA SER A 334 -10.15 57.79 10.38
C SER A 334 -10.36 56.34 9.97
N ILE A 335 -11.16 55.62 10.76
CA ILE A 335 -11.61 54.24 10.51
C ILE A 335 -13.13 54.24 10.51
N GLU A 336 -13.74 53.84 9.39
CA GLU A 336 -15.17 53.59 9.28
C GLU A 336 -15.44 52.10 9.35
N VAL A 337 -16.45 51.72 10.14
CA VAL A 337 -16.86 50.34 10.30
C VAL A 337 -18.21 50.15 9.64
N LEU A 338 -18.27 49.19 8.73
CA LEU A 338 -19.44 48.87 7.94
C LEU A 338 -19.92 47.48 8.34
N ILE A 339 -21.18 47.39 8.80
CA ILE A 339 -21.84 46.14 9.11
C ILE A 339 -22.92 45.86 8.07
N ASP A 340 -22.80 44.76 7.34
CA ASP A 340 -23.64 44.45 6.17
C ASP A 340 -23.72 45.63 5.18
N GLY A 341 -22.59 46.33 5.00
CA GLY A 341 -22.48 47.51 4.12
C GLY A 341 -23.01 48.82 4.71
N ASN A 342 -23.53 48.83 5.95
CA ASN A 342 -24.05 50.04 6.61
C ASN A 342 -23.07 50.58 7.65
N LYS A 343 -22.85 51.89 7.66
CA LYS A 343 -21.93 52.53 8.62
C LYS A 343 -22.46 52.40 10.05
N VAL A 344 -21.62 51.89 10.94
CA VAL A 344 -21.91 51.79 12.39
C VAL A 344 -20.96 52.72 13.14
N GLU A 345 -21.55 53.66 13.88
CA GLU A 345 -20.76 54.65 14.62
C GLU A 345 -20.25 54.08 15.96
N ASP A 346 -21.14 53.72 16.88
CA ASP A 346 -20.70 53.36 18.25
C ASP A 346 -21.36 52.08 18.81
N THR A 347 -22.55 51.71 18.32
CA THR A 347 -23.28 50.55 18.85
C THR A 347 -23.97 49.73 17.75
N LEU A 348 -23.95 48.41 17.90
CA LEU A 348 -24.67 47.46 17.03
C LEU A 348 -25.53 46.54 17.89
N ASP A 349 -26.83 46.44 17.59
CA ASP A 349 -27.68 45.44 18.22
C ASP A 349 -27.69 44.14 17.40
N MET A 350 -27.56 43.01 18.09
CA MET A 350 -27.60 41.65 17.52
C MET A 350 -28.44 40.71 18.40
N LYS A 351 -28.94 39.64 17.81
CA LYS A 351 -29.55 38.51 18.53
C LYS A 351 -28.58 37.34 18.65
N VAL A 352 -28.69 36.53 19.69
CA VAL A 352 -27.90 35.29 19.82
C VAL A 352 -28.15 34.40 18.59
N GLY A 353 -27.09 33.97 17.91
CA GLY A 353 -27.11 33.22 16.65
C GLY A 353 -27.11 34.09 15.38
N GLU A 354 -27.34 35.40 15.49
CA GLU A 354 -27.30 36.34 14.36
C GLU A 354 -25.86 36.56 13.89
N SER A 355 -25.72 36.78 12.60
CA SER A 355 -24.46 36.85 11.90
C SER A 355 -24.46 38.00 10.90
N LYS A 356 -23.45 38.89 10.97
CA LYS A 356 -23.34 40.07 10.11
C LYS A 356 -21.93 40.20 9.52
N SER A 357 -21.82 40.72 8.31
CA SER A 357 -20.55 41.03 7.64
C SER A 357 -19.92 42.27 8.27
N LEU A 358 -18.61 42.27 8.48
CA LEU A 358 -17.79 43.35 9.03
C LEU A 358 -16.75 43.77 7.99
N THR A 359 -16.90 44.98 7.46
CA THR A 359 -15.94 45.59 6.54
C THR A 359 -15.36 46.85 7.17
N LEU A 360 -14.06 47.09 7.00
CA LEU A 360 -13.35 48.24 7.54
C LEU A 360 -12.85 49.12 6.40
N GLU A 361 -13.15 50.42 6.47
CA GLU A 361 -12.61 51.42 5.55
C GLU A 361 -11.72 52.41 6.31
N VAL A 362 -10.43 52.40 5.98
CA VAL A 362 -9.46 53.34 6.56
C VAL A 362 -9.24 54.48 5.59
N LYS A 363 -9.30 55.72 6.08
CA LYS A 363 -9.15 56.94 5.26
C LYS A 363 -8.00 57.83 5.76
N ASP A 364 -7.34 58.49 4.82
CA ASP A 364 -6.29 59.50 5.08
C ASP A 364 -6.89 60.86 5.53
N GLU A 365 -6.03 61.84 5.85
CA GLU A 365 -6.46 63.19 6.26
C GLU A 365 -7.28 63.96 5.18
N LYS A 366 -7.20 63.54 3.92
CA LYS A 366 -7.95 64.10 2.79
C LYS A 366 -9.25 63.35 2.52
N GLY A 367 -9.54 62.28 3.27
CA GLY A 367 -10.73 61.45 3.13
C GLY A 367 -10.62 60.35 2.06
N ASN A 368 -9.44 60.08 1.51
CA ASN A 368 -9.25 59.02 0.52
C ASN A 368 -9.08 57.66 1.22
N LYS A 369 -9.65 56.62 0.63
CA LYS A 369 -9.52 55.23 1.12
C LYS A 369 -8.08 54.73 0.95
N ILE A 370 -7.56 54.07 1.99
CA ILE A 370 -6.25 53.41 2.01
C ILE A 370 -6.48 51.91 1.76
N GLU A 371 -6.19 51.43 0.54
CA GLU A 371 -6.53 50.04 0.12
C GLU A 371 -5.72 48.95 0.84
N GLU A 372 -4.52 49.26 1.36
CA GLU A 372 -3.65 48.29 2.06
C GLU A 372 -3.46 48.60 3.57
N ALA A 373 -4.45 49.25 4.19
CA ALA A 373 -4.36 49.59 5.60
C ALA A 373 -4.32 48.35 6.49
N LYS A 374 -3.26 48.21 7.31
CA LYS A 374 -3.16 47.16 8.31
C LYS A 374 -4.00 47.53 9.53
N THR A 375 -5.13 46.85 9.69
CA THR A 375 -6.02 47.02 10.84
C THR A 375 -5.83 45.88 11.84
N GLU A 376 -5.85 46.22 13.12
CA GLU A 376 -5.89 45.25 14.22
C GLU A 376 -7.28 45.29 14.85
N VAL A 377 -7.94 44.14 14.98
CA VAL A 377 -9.25 44.00 15.64
C VAL A 377 -9.07 43.22 16.93
N GLU A 378 -9.42 43.85 18.04
CA GLU A 378 -9.32 43.31 19.39
C GLU A 378 -10.72 43.17 19.97
N ILE A 379 -11.07 41.96 20.43
CA ILE A 379 -12.37 41.63 21.05
C ILE A 379 -12.11 41.42 22.54
N GLU A 380 -12.78 42.19 23.40
CA GLU A 380 -12.51 42.19 24.84
C GLU A 380 -13.13 40.97 25.58
N GLY A 381 -14.08 40.27 24.97
CA GLY A 381 -14.77 39.10 25.53
C GLY A 381 -14.94 37.91 24.58
N GLN A 382 -15.82 36.98 24.94
CA GLN A 382 -16.12 35.74 24.18
C GLN A 382 -17.59 35.62 23.78
N LEU A 383 -18.33 36.74 23.71
CA LEU A 383 -19.75 36.76 23.37
C LEU A 383 -19.99 36.78 21.85
N ILE A 384 -18.96 37.07 21.05
CA ILE A 384 -19.00 37.00 19.58
C ILE A 384 -17.84 36.16 19.03
N ASN A 385 -18.02 35.61 17.84
CA ASN A 385 -16.95 35.04 17.02
C ASN A 385 -16.67 35.96 15.83
N LEU A 386 -15.40 36.17 15.47
CA LEU A 386 -14.99 36.88 14.25
C LEU A 386 -14.19 35.92 13.36
N GLN A 387 -14.75 35.53 12.21
CA GLN A 387 -14.08 34.69 11.21
C GLN A 387 -14.44 35.18 9.81
N ASN A 388 -13.44 35.27 8.92
CA ASN A 388 -13.62 35.69 7.51
C ASN A 388 -14.46 36.97 7.37
N GLU A 389 -14.10 38.04 8.09
CA GLU A 389 -14.82 39.32 8.04
C GLU A 389 -16.30 39.22 8.47
N LYS A 390 -16.66 38.22 9.29
CA LYS A 390 -18.04 38.01 9.76
C LYS A 390 -18.09 37.91 11.28
N ILE A 391 -18.96 38.69 11.90
CA ILE A 391 -19.24 38.67 13.33
C ILE A 391 -20.49 37.85 13.62
N THR A 392 -20.39 36.87 14.52
CA THR A 392 -21.51 36.01 14.94
C THR A 392 -21.72 36.12 16.45
N ALA A 393 -22.93 36.46 16.88
CA ALA A 393 -23.27 36.55 18.29
C ALA A 393 -23.49 35.15 18.90
N ILE A 394 -22.71 34.80 19.93
CA ILE A 394 -22.71 33.49 20.57
C ILE A 394 -23.54 33.50 21.85
N LYS A 395 -23.53 34.59 22.61
CA LYS A 395 -24.17 34.68 23.93
C LYS A 395 -24.70 36.08 24.23
N ASP A 396 -25.74 36.17 25.06
CA ASP A 396 -26.34 37.44 25.47
C ASP A 396 -25.41 38.27 26.36
N GLY A 397 -25.41 39.59 26.16
CA GLY A 397 -24.51 40.52 26.85
C GLY A 397 -24.09 41.69 25.96
N ILE A 398 -23.13 42.48 26.42
CA ILE A 398 -22.53 43.57 25.64
C ILE A 398 -21.07 43.20 25.38
N GLU A 399 -20.69 43.12 24.12
CA GLU A 399 -19.33 42.82 23.68
C GLU A 399 -18.67 44.05 23.10
N LYS A 400 -17.36 44.23 23.31
CA LYS A 400 -16.64 45.41 22.84
C LYS A 400 -15.60 45.02 21.81
N ILE A 401 -15.72 45.60 20.62
CA ILE A 401 -14.73 45.50 19.54
C ILE A 401 -13.94 46.80 19.49
N THR A 402 -12.61 46.68 19.58
CA THR A 402 -11.66 47.77 19.37
C THR A 402 -10.94 47.54 18.05
N ILE A 403 -10.98 48.50 17.14
CA ILE A 403 -10.27 48.47 15.87
C ILE A 403 -9.19 49.55 15.89
N LYS A 404 -7.96 49.18 15.55
CA LYS A 404 -6.80 50.07 15.53
C LYS A 404 -6.14 50.06 14.15
N CYS A 405 -5.70 51.22 13.69
CA CYS A 405 -4.89 51.39 12.49
C CYS A 405 -4.00 52.63 12.70
N ASP A 406 -2.68 52.47 12.65
CA ASP A 406 -1.71 53.46 13.10
C ASP A 406 -2.04 54.01 14.51
N ASP A 407 -2.18 55.33 14.66
CA ASP A 407 -2.55 56.01 15.92
C ASP A 407 -4.07 56.16 16.09
N VAL A 408 -4.88 55.69 15.13
CA VAL A 408 -6.34 55.84 15.14
C VAL A 408 -6.98 54.61 15.76
N LYS A 409 -7.91 54.84 16.70
CA LYS A 409 -8.67 53.81 17.40
C LYS A 409 -10.17 54.08 17.26
N LYS A 410 -10.93 53.09 16.79
CA LYS A 410 -12.41 53.09 16.79
C LYS A 410 -12.90 51.95 17.68
N ILE A 411 -13.97 52.20 18.44
CA ILE A 411 -14.55 51.24 19.37
C ILE A 411 -16.03 51.11 19.07
N ILE A 412 -16.54 49.88 19.03
CA ILE A 412 -17.96 49.57 18.84
C ILE A 412 -18.41 48.60 19.93
N ASN A 413 -19.56 48.88 20.52
CA ASN A 413 -20.23 47.99 21.45
C ASN A 413 -21.34 47.19 20.74
N ILE A 414 -21.30 45.87 20.83
CA ILE A 414 -22.33 44.99 20.30
C ILE A 414 -23.25 44.55 21.44
N ASN A 415 -24.50 45.00 21.41
CA ASN A 415 -25.51 44.57 22.39
C ASN A 415 -26.24 43.34 21.86
N ILE A 416 -26.02 42.20 22.51
CA ILE A 416 -26.59 40.91 22.14
C ILE A 416 -27.76 40.60 23.07
N LYS A 417 -28.97 40.51 22.51
CA LYS A 417 -30.20 40.18 23.27
C LYS A 417 -30.68 38.76 22.94
N LYS A 418 -31.04 38.00 23.98
CA LYS A 418 -31.73 36.71 23.84
C LYS A 418 -33.20 36.95 23.53
N GLU A 419 -33.73 36.30 22.49
CA GLU A 419 -35.13 36.41 22.12
C GLU A 419 -36.01 35.69 23.16
N GLN A 420 -36.99 36.39 23.74
CA GLN A 420 -37.99 35.78 24.62
C GLN A 420 -38.99 34.99 23.75
N ALA A 421 -39.05 33.68 23.97
CA ALA A 421 -40.03 32.82 23.33
C ALA A 421 -41.47 33.29 23.69
N LYS A 422 -42.29 33.49 22.66
CA LYS A 422 -43.76 33.57 22.82
C LYS A 422 -44.25 32.21 23.36
N PRO A 423 -45.21 32.19 24.31
CA PRO A 423 -45.72 30.94 24.84
C PRO A 423 -46.57 30.21 23.79
N GLU A 424 -46.18 28.98 23.44
CA GLU A 424 -47.00 28.04 22.68
C GLU A 424 -48.13 27.45 23.54
N PRO A 425 -49.25 27.03 22.94
CA PRO A 425 -50.39 26.48 23.67
C PRO A 425 -50.11 25.07 24.20
N LYS A 426 -50.74 24.73 25.33
CA LYS A 426 -50.65 23.40 25.97
C LYS A 426 -51.11 22.27 25.04
N PRO A 427 -50.52 21.06 25.17
CA PRO A 427 -50.89 19.90 24.37
C PRO A 427 -52.23 19.30 24.85
N GLU A 428 -53.13 19.03 23.90
CA GLU A 428 -54.28 18.15 24.12
C GLU A 428 -53.87 16.68 24.05
N GLU A 429 -54.46 15.86 24.92
CA GLU A 429 -54.28 14.41 24.99
C GLU A 429 -54.73 13.71 23.69
N PRO A 430 -54.07 12.60 23.30
CA PRO A 430 -54.40 11.90 22.07
C PRO A 430 -55.70 11.09 22.23
N LYS A 431 -56.62 11.26 21.27
CA LYS A 431 -57.71 10.29 21.02
C LYS A 431 -57.23 9.17 20.09
N PRO A 432 -57.77 7.95 20.25
CA PRO A 432 -57.29 6.75 19.55
C PRO A 432 -57.90 6.60 18.15
N ASP A 433 -57.18 5.79 17.36
CA ASP A 433 -57.51 5.12 16.09
C ASP A 433 -57.45 5.94 14.80
N VAL A 434 -56.51 5.57 13.92
CA VAL A 434 -56.76 4.53 12.89
C VAL A 434 -55.45 3.77 12.65
N ASP A 435 -55.47 2.45 12.90
CA ASP A 435 -54.41 1.52 12.49
C ASP A 435 -54.05 1.72 11.00
N PRO A 436 -52.79 2.02 10.65
CA PRO A 436 -52.33 1.72 9.31
C PRO A 436 -52.32 0.20 9.18
N LYS A 437 -53.31 -0.30 8.44
CA LYS A 437 -53.41 -1.67 7.94
C LYS A 437 -52.00 -2.19 7.60
N PRO A 438 -51.52 -3.27 8.24
CA PRO A 438 -50.19 -3.78 7.95
C PRO A 438 -50.16 -4.26 6.51
N GLU A 439 -49.29 -3.66 5.70
CA GLU A 439 -48.84 -4.32 4.48
C GLU A 439 -48.25 -5.67 4.88
N PRO A 440 -48.58 -6.76 4.14
CA PRO A 440 -48.24 -8.10 4.57
C PRO A 440 -46.72 -8.23 4.67
N GLY A 441 -46.25 -8.54 5.88
CA GLY A 441 -44.87 -8.89 6.17
C GLY A 441 -44.43 -10.10 5.36
N GLY A 442 -43.86 -9.86 4.19
CA GLY A 442 -42.91 -10.77 3.58
C GLY A 442 -41.61 -10.67 4.39
N LYS A 443 -41.16 -11.78 4.97
CA LYS A 443 -39.79 -11.86 5.51
C LYS A 443 -38.84 -11.47 4.38
N GLU A 444 -37.94 -10.51 4.64
CA GLU A 444 -36.88 -10.16 3.72
C GLU A 444 -36.11 -11.43 3.32
N GLU A 445 -36.14 -11.78 2.05
CA GLU A 445 -35.54 -13.01 1.56
C GLU A 445 -34.02 -12.82 1.44
N ILE A 446 -33.27 -13.58 2.23
CA ILE A 446 -31.82 -13.60 2.21
C ILE A 446 -31.36 -14.81 1.40
N LEU A 447 -30.60 -14.57 0.33
CA LEU A 447 -30.08 -15.65 -0.51
C LEU A 447 -28.86 -16.31 0.15
N ASP A 448 -28.79 -17.64 0.09
CA ASP A 448 -27.67 -18.40 0.63
C ASP A 448 -26.46 -18.32 -0.33
N LYS A 449 -25.46 -17.55 0.10
CA LYS A 449 -24.17 -17.37 -0.59
C LYS A 449 -22.98 -17.48 0.37
N LYS A 450 -23.22 -17.92 1.61
CA LYS A 450 -22.18 -17.91 2.65
C LYS A 450 -20.98 -18.77 2.28
N GLU A 451 -21.24 -19.98 1.79
CA GLU A 451 -20.19 -20.92 1.35
C GLU A 451 -19.39 -20.36 0.17
N LEU A 452 -20.06 -19.74 -0.81
CA LEU A 452 -19.42 -19.10 -1.96
C LEU A 452 -18.51 -17.93 -1.55
N ILE A 453 -18.97 -17.09 -0.62
CA ILE A 453 -18.19 -15.98 -0.08
C ILE A 453 -16.99 -16.52 0.70
N ALA A 454 -17.20 -17.51 1.57
CA ALA A 454 -16.14 -18.14 2.36
C ALA A 454 -15.03 -18.74 1.46
N LYS A 455 -15.44 -19.48 0.43
CA LYS A 455 -14.53 -20.03 -0.58
C LYS A 455 -13.73 -18.93 -1.28
N THR A 456 -14.40 -17.86 -1.70
CA THR A 456 -13.75 -16.73 -2.39
C THR A 456 -12.71 -16.05 -1.48
N ILE A 457 -13.05 -15.81 -0.21
CA ILE A 457 -12.12 -15.25 0.78
C ILE A 457 -10.90 -16.16 0.96
N LYS A 458 -11.10 -17.48 1.02
CA LYS A 458 -10.00 -18.44 1.13
C LYS A 458 -9.02 -18.34 -0.04
N GLU A 459 -9.53 -18.26 -1.27
CA GLU A 459 -8.72 -18.08 -2.48
C GLU A 459 -7.92 -16.75 -2.44
N ILE A 460 -8.55 -15.65 -2.00
CA ILE A 460 -7.86 -14.36 -1.83
C ILE A 460 -6.75 -14.45 -0.75
N LYS A 461 -7.00 -15.15 0.35
CA LYS A 461 -5.97 -15.37 1.40
C LYS A 461 -4.77 -16.17 0.87
N GLU A 462 -5.00 -17.16 0.01
CA GLU A 462 -3.91 -17.91 -0.64
C GLU A 462 -3.04 -17.01 -1.52
N TYR A 463 -3.65 -16.03 -2.20
CA TYR A 463 -2.90 -15.00 -2.92
C TYR A 463 -2.03 -14.16 -1.96
N TYR A 464 -2.62 -13.61 -0.90
CA TYR A 464 -1.87 -12.78 0.05
C TYR A 464 -0.75 -13.51 0.80
N LYS A 465 -0.84 -14.84 0.97
CA LYS A 465 0.25 -15.65 1.53
C LYS A 465 1.51 -15.63 0.65
N GLN A 466 1.36 -15.48 -0.66
CA GLN A 466 2.46 -15.46 -1.63
C GLN A 466 3.00 -14.04 -1.89
N LYS A 467 2.28 -13.00 -1.44
CA LYS A 467 2.69 -11.60 -1.61
C LYS A 467 3.95 -11.29 -0.77
N GLU A 468 4.97 -10.75 -1.46
CA GLU A 468 6.24 -10.34 -0.85
C GLU A 468 6.17 -8.94 -0.22
N GLU A 469 5.32 -8.08 -0.78
CA GLU A 469 5.14 -6.69 -0.34
C GLU A 469 4.40 -6.61 1.01
N LYS A 470 4.52 -5.45 1.67
CA LYS A 470 3.80 -5.19 2.91
C LYS A 470 2.29 -5.05 2.66
N TYR A 471 1.50 -5.42 3.66
CA TYR A 471 0.06 -5.26 3.66
C TYR A 471 -0.32 -3.83 4.03
N THR A 472 -1.06 -3.18 3.16
CA THR A 472 -1.73 -1.90 3.41
C THR A 472 -2.74 -2.03 4.56
N TYR A 473 -3.23 -0.90 5.08
CA TYR A 473 -4.22 -0.91 6.16
C TYR A 473 -5.49 -1.70 5.76
N LEU A 474 -5.98 -1.56 4.52
CA LEU A 474 -7.22 -2.20 4.08
C LEU A 474 -7.06 -3.71 3.92
N GLU A 475 -5.91 -4.15 3.36
CA GLU A 475 -5.54 -5.57 3.29
C GLU A 475 -5.45 -6.17 4.69
N THR A 476 -4.81 -5.46 5.62
CA THR A 476 -4.67 -5.89 7.01
C THR A 476 -6.04 -6.04 7.68
N LEU A 477 -6.92 -5.03 7.56
CA LEU A 477 -8.29 -5.08 8.09
C LEU A 477 -9.06 -6.27 7.50
N GLY A 478 -9.04 -6.44 6.18
CA GLY A 478 -9.73 -7.54 5.50
C GLY A 478 -9.21 -8.92 5.88
N LEU A 479 -7.89 -9.10 6.01
CA LEU A 479 -7.27 -10.35 6.42
C LEU A 479 -7.63 -10.70 7.87
N ILE A 480 -7.47 -9.76 8.80
CA ILE A 480 -7.81 -9.97 10.22
C ILE A 480 -9.30 -10.26 10.36
N PHE A 481 -10.15 -9.42 9.78
CA PHE A 481 -11.60 -9.53 9.97
C PHE A 481 -12.21 -10.77 9.30
N SER A 482 -11.52 -11.33 8.29
CA SER A 482 -11.85 -12.62 7.70
C SER A 482 -11.25 -13.82 8.43
N GLY A 483 -10.54 -13.63 9.56
CA GLY A 483 -10.04 -14.69 10.43
C GLY A 483 -8.57 -15.10 10.21
N THR A 484 -7.75 -14.25 9.60
CA THR A 484 -6.29 -14.48 9.56
C THR A 484 -5.69 -14.18 10.93
N ASP A 485 -4.77 -15.03 11.40
CA ASP A 485 -4.08 -14.79 12.66
C ASP A 485 -3.20 -13.53 12.56
N LYS A 486 -3.37 -12.62 13.51
CA LYS A 486 -2.61 -11.37 13.59
C LYS A 486 -1.11 -11.62 13.75
N GLU A 487 -0.71 -12.70 14.43
CA GLU A 487 0.69 -13.02 14.64
C GLU A 487 1.39 -13.44 13.33
N GLU A 488 0.64 -13.98 12.36
CA GLU A 488 1.18 -14.36 11.05
C GLU A 488 1.51 -13.14 10.17
N ILE A 489 0.79 -12.03 10.35
CA ILE A 489 0.88 -10.88 9.44
C ILE A 489 1.48 -9.61 10.05
N LYS A 490 1.61 -9.53 11.38
CA LYS A 490 2.06 -8.31 12.09
C LYS A 490 3.35 -7.70 11.55
N ASP A 491 4.33 -8.53 11.18
CA ASP A 491 5.64 -8.07 10.69
C ASP A 491 5.60 -7.61 9.22
N LYS A 492 4.52 -7.95 8.51
CA LYS A 492 4.27 -7.56 7.12
C LYS A 492 3.35 -6.35 7.00
N VAL A 493 2.82 -5.80 8.09
CA VAL A 493 1.95 -4.61 8.03
C VAL A 493 2.76 -3.37 7.62
N GLU A 494 2.23 -2.60 6.68
CA GLU A 494 2.76 -1.29 6.30
C GLU A 494 2.41 -0.26 7.36
N ILE A 495 3.44 0.36 7.94
CA ILE A 495 3.31 1.47 8.88
C ILE A 495 4.15 2.62 8.31
N PHE A 496 3.48 3.72 7.95
CA PHE A 496 4.13 4.90 7.40
C PHE A 496 4.90 5.67 8.48
N GLU A 497 6.07 6.17 8.14
CA GLU A 497 6.88 6.99 9.04
C GLU A 497 6.39 8.44 9.14
N TYR A 498 5.69 8.93 8.11
CA TYR A 498 5.20 10.31 7.98
C TYR A 498 3.98 10.61 8.87
N ASP A 499 3.88 11.87 9.33
CA ASP A 499 2.82 12.37 10.21
C ASP A 499 1.67 13.11 9.47
N SER A 500 1.45 12.82 8.19
CA SER A 500 0.27 13.36 7.50
C SER A 500 -1.01 12.69 8.00
N ILE A 501 -2.14 13.40 7.97
CA ILE A 501 -3.42 12.87 8.47
C ILE A 501 -3.77 11.53 7.79
N LYS A 502 -3.58 11.43 6.47
CA LYS A 502 -3.76 10.18 5.71
C LYS A 502 -2.86 9.04 6.22
N CYS A 503 -1.59 9.30 6.48
CA CYS A 503 -0.70 8.25 6.98
C CYS A 503 -1.06 7.85 8.42
N LEU A 504 -1.44 8.81 9.25
CA LEU A 504 -1.84 8.56 10.64
C LEU A 504 -3.13 7.75 10.74
N GLU A 505 -4.18 8.08 9.99
CA GLU A 505 -5.43 7.30 9.97
C GLU A 505 -5.20 5.85 9.51
N GLU A 506 -4.40 5.64 8.46
CA GLU A 506 -4.09 4.30 7.92
C GLU A 506 -3.29 3.49 8.94
N ASN A 507 -2.27 4.09 9.56
CA ASN A 507 -1.47 3.46 10.61
C ASN A 507 -2.33 3.07 11.81
N ILE A 508 -3.19 3.98 12.31
CA ILE A 508 -4.05 3.69 13.47
C ILE A 508 -4.96 2.51 13.19
N MET A 509 -5.62 2.48 12.03
CA MET A 509 -6.49 1.37 11.66
C MET A 509 -5.72 0.05 11.55
N ALA A 510 -4.54 0.05 10.94
CA ALA A 510 -3.70 -1.14 10.81
C ALA A 510 -3.18 -1.66 12.15
N ILE A 511 -2.67 -0.77 13.02
CA ILE A 511 -2.19 -1.10 14.38
C ILE A 511 -3.33 -1.68 15.22
N LYS A 512 -4.52 -1.06 15.17
CA LYS A 512 -5.71 -1.60 15.87
C LYS A 512 -6.14 -2.96 15.33
N ALA A 513 -6.02 -3.18 14.02
CA ALA A 513 -6.34 -4.47 13.40
C ALA A 513 -5.49 -5.61 13.95
N ILE A 514 -4.18 -5.41 14.10
CA ILE A 514 -3.28 -6.41 14.70
C ILE A 514 -3.34 -6.44 16.23
N GLY A 515 -4.28 -5.72 16.84
CA GLY A 515 -4.52 -5.74 18.29
C GLY A 515 -3.46 -5.02 19.12
N GLU A 516 -2.68 -4.12 18.50
CA GLU A 516 -1.67 -3.30 19.15
C GLU A 516 -2.24 -1.94 19.58
N ASP A 517 -1.49 -1.21 20.42
CA ASP A 517 -1.91 0.09 20.97
C ASP A 517 -1.32 1.28 20.17
N PRO A 518 -2.15 2.02 19.41
CA PRO A 518 -1.68 3.17 18.61
C PRO A 518 -1.26 4.38 19.45
N THR A 519 -1.53 4.40 20.76
CA THR A 519 -1.04 5.46 21.65
C THR A 519 0.43 5.29 22.01
N ASN A 520 0.98 4.07 21.83
CA ASN A 520 2.38 3.76 22.09
C ASN A 520 2.88 2.62 21.19
N TYR A 521 2.84 2.82 19.87
CA TYR A 521 3.38 1.86 18.91
C TYR A 521 4.73 2.37 18.39
N ASN A 522 5.79 1.58 18.50
CA ASN A 522 7.16 1.97 18.14
C ASN A 522 7.61 3.33 18.76
N ASN A 523 7.27 3.54 20.05
CA ASN A 523 7.54 4.78 20.78
C ASN A 523 6.87 6.03 20.18
N LYS A 524 5.76 5.87 19.45
CA LYS A 524 5.02 6.94 18.80
C LYS A 524 3.54 6.88 19.18
N ASN A 525 2.99 8.04 19.53
CA ASN A 525 1.57 8.20 19.80
C ASN A 525 0.86 8.72 18.55
N TYR A 526 0.32 7.81 17.75
CA TYR A 526 -0.34 8.15 16.49
C TYR A 526 -1.67 8.88 16.73
N ILE A 527 -2.35 8.59 17.84
CA ILE A 527 -3.60 9.25 18.23
C ILE A 527 -3.38 10.73 18.50
N GLU A 528 -2.39 11.06 19.32
CA GLU A 528 -2.03 12.44 19.66
C GLU A 528 -1.72 13.24 18.39
N LEU A 529 -0.96 12.64 17.46
CA LEU A 529 -0.62 13.25 16.18
C LEU A 529 -1.84 13.46 15.28
N LEU A 530 -2.83 12.57 15.32
CA LEU A 530 -4.06 12.68 14.52
C LEU A 530 -5.05 13.71 15.11
N LEU A 531 -5.10 13.84 16.44
CA LEU A 531 -5.91 14.84 17.13
C LEU A 531 -5.30 16.24 17.01
N ASN A 532 -3.97 16.33 17.10
CA ASN A 532 -3.19 17.56 17.07
C ASN A 532 -2.17 17.55 15.92
N PRO A 533 -2.62 17.52 14.64
CA PRO A 533 -1.71 17.50 13.51
C PRO A 533 -0.88 18.78 13.47
N LYS A 534 0.45 18.64 13.42
CA LYS A 534 1.39 19.77 13.45
C LYS A 534 1.27 20.68 12.23
N GLU A 535 0.88 20.12 11.09
CA GLU A 535 0.69 20.83 9.82
C GLU A 535 -0.56 20.31 9.12
N LYS A 536 -1.39 21.22 8.58
CA LYS A 536 -2.58 20.87 7.78
C LYS A 536 -2.27 21.04 6.30
N THR A 537 -2.36 19.97 5.52
CA THR A 537 -2.18 19.99 4.06
C THR A 537 -3.51 20.24 3.34
N TYR A 538 -3.48 20.67 2.08
CA TYR A 538 -4.70 20.82 1.27
C TYR A 538 -5.47 19.49 1.15
N ASN A 539 -4.76 18.36 1.08
CA ASN A 539 -5.35 17.03 0.96
C ASN A 539 -6.01 16.53 2.27
N ASP A 540 -5.72 17.14 3.42
CA ASP A 540 -6.34 16.81 4.71
C ASP A 540 -7.83 17.17 4.78
N ASN A 541 -8.28 18.02 3.86
CA ASN A 541 -9.68 18.39 3.68
C ASN A 541 -10.39 17.55 2.62
N HIS A 542 -9.76 16.51 2.06
CA HIS A 542 -10.45 15.61 1.14
C HIS A 542 -11.43 14.70 1.91
N ILE A 543 -12.56 14.39 1.29
CA ILE A 543 -13.68 13.67 1.92
C ILE A 543 -13.28 12.30 2.47
N ASN A 544 -12.46 11.56 1.71
CA ASN A 544 -11.91 10.27 2.12
C ASN A 544 -11.04 10.36 3.37
N VAL A 545 -10.19 11.39 3.50
CA VAL A 545 -9.33 11.61 4.68
C VAL A 545 -10.20 12.00 5.88
N ARG A 546 -11.23 12.84 5.70
CA ARG A 546 -12.14 13.18 6.81
C ARG A 546 -12.95 11.98 7.31
N ALA A 547 -13.47 11.16 6.40
CA ALA A 547 -14.20 9.95 6.75
C ALA A 547 -13.31 8.90 7.43
N ARG A 548 -12.09 8.66 6.90
CA ARG A 548 -11.15 7.70 7.47
C ARG A 548 -10.56 8.15 8.80
N ARG A 549 -10.36 9.45 9.01
CA ARG A 549 -10.02 10.00 10.33
C ARG A 549 -11.09 9.64 11.37
N ILE A 550 -12.37 9.82 11.06
CA ILE A 550 -13.48 9.44 11.97
C ILE A 550 -13.43 7.94 12.25
N LEU A 551 -13.31 7.11 11.20
CA LEU A 551 -13.20 5.65 11.36
C LEU A 551 -12.00 5.24 12.24
N ALA A 552 -10.82 5.84 12.02
CA ALA A 552 -9.63 5.56 12.80
C ALA A 552 -9.78 5.94 14.27
N LEU A 553 -10.36 7.11 14.56
CA LEU A 553 -10.61 7.56 15.94
C LEU A 553 -11.67 6.69 16.64
N ASP A 554 -12.73 6.30 15.93
CA ASP A 554 -13.75 5.39 16.46
C ASP A 554 -13.19 3.99 16.72
N MET A 555 -12.37 3.46 15.80
CA MET A 555 -11.67 2.19 15.97
C MET A 555 -10.70 2.21 17.15
N ALA A 556 -10.02 3.34 17.37
CA ALA A 556 -9.15 3.55 18.52
C ALA A 556 -9.93 3.76 19.83
N ASN A 557 -11.24 4.03 19.75
CA ASN A 557 -12.11 4.34 20.88
C ASN A 557 -11.60 5.54 21.70
N VAL A 558 -11.25 6.63 21.02
CA VAL A 558 -10.71 7.87 21.62
C VAL A 558 -11.76 8.98 21.63
N GLU A 559 -11.61 9.93 22.56
CA GLU A 559 -12.49 11.10 22.62
C GLU A 559 -12.07 12.18 21.61
N TYR A 560 -13.05 12.73 20.89
CA TYR A 560 -12.92 13.85 19.96
C TYR A 560 -14.30 14.51 19.75
N ASP A 561 -14.34 15.65 19.06
CA ASP A 561 -15.59 16.35 18.74
C ASP A 561 -16.38 15.65 17.62
N LYS A 562 -17.01 14.52 17.96
CA LYS A 562 -17.79 13.67 17.06
C LYS A 562 -18.88 14.45 16.33
N GLU A 563 -19.65 15.23 17.08
CA GLU A 563 -20.79 15.97 16.54
C GLU A 563 -20.34 16.96 15.46
N LYS A 564 -19.29 17.74 15.74
CA LYS A 564 -18.74 18.67 14.77
C LYS A 564 -18.16 17.95 13.55
N ASP A 565 -17.32 16.94 13.75
CA ASP A 565 -16.63 16.27 12.63
C ASP A 565 -17.63 15.52 11.72
N ILE A 566 -18.69 14.95 12.28
CA ILE A 566 -19.75 14.25 11.53
C ILE A 566 -20.63 15.24 10.77
N LYS A 567 -21.00 16.38 11.39
CA LYS A 567 -21.74 17.44 10.71
C LYS A 567 -20.92 18.06 9.57
N ASP A 568 -19.63 18.32 9.79
CA ASP A 568 -18.69 18.80 8.78
C ASP A 568 -18.59 17.80 7.61
N LEU A 569 -18.44 16.50 7.90
CA LEU A 569 -18.36 15.46 6.87
C LEU A 569 -19.65 15.34 6.06
N MET A 570 -20.83 15.37 6.70
CA MET A 570 -22.12 15.35 5.99
C MET A 570 -22.29 16.58 5.10
N ALA A 571 -21.81 17.76 5.54
CA ALA A 571 -21.88 18.99 4.76
C ALA A 571 -20.99 18.96 3.50
N MET A 572 -19.92 18.17 3.50
CA MET A 572 -19.03 17.99 2.34
C MET A 572 -19.66 17.18 1.20
N ALA A 573 -20.82 16.54 1.41
CA ALA A 573 -21.52 15.74 0.41
C ALA A 573 -22.26 16.62 -0.63
N THR A 574 -21.53 17.49 -1.35
CA THR A 574 -22.06 18.49 -2.29
C THR A 574 -22.25 17.94 -3.71
N SER A 575 -21.50 16.91 -4.10
CA SER A 575 -21.70 16.14 -5.35
C SER A 575 -21.59 14.65 -5.04
N TYR A 576 -22.69 13.91 -5.16
CA TYR A 576 -22.74 12.49 -4.81
C TYR A 576 -22.01 11.63 -5.84
N LYS A 577 -20.69 11.48 -5.69
CA LYS A 577 -19.99 10.30 -6.21
C LYS A 577 -20.39 9.10 -5.35
N THR A 578 -20.66 7.96 -5.98
CA THR A 578 -21.19 6.76 -5.28
C THR A 578 -20.25 6.34 -4.15
N SER A 579 -18.97 6.14 -4.45
CA SER A 579 -17.90 5.81 -3.50
C SER A 579 -17.81 6.80 -2.33
N ASP A 580 -17.75 8.12 -2.62
CA ASP A 580 -17.68 9.15 -1.57
C ASP A 580 -18.89 9.09 -0.62
N PHE A 581 -20.11 8.95 -1.15
CA PHE A 581 -21.32 8.88 -0.33
C PHE A 581 -21.34 7.61 0.52
N SER A 582 -20.96 6.47 -0.06
CA SER A 582 -20.85 5.20 0.65
C SER A 582 -19.80 5.24 1.77
N LEU A 583 -18.66 5.89 1.55
CA LEU A 583 -17.61 6.04 2.55
C LEU A 583 -18.04 6.96 3.70
N ILE A 584 -18.72 8.08 3.42
CA ILE A 584 -19.30 8.93 4.47
C ILE A 584 -20.26 8.12 5.33
N VAL A 585 -21.17 7.38 4.69
CA VAL A 585 -22.17 6.56 5.40
C VAL A 585 -21.50 5.51 6.27
N THR A 586 -20.44 4.86 5.75
CA THR A 586 -19.64 3.91 6.54
C THR A 586 -19.06 4.55 7.79
N ALA A 587 -18.53 5.78 7.68
CA ALA A 587 -17.95 6.51 8.81
C ALA A 587 -18.99 6.95 9.86
N ILE A 588 -20.19 7.38 9.44
CA ILE A 588 -21.20 7.95 10.34
C ILE A 588 -22.20 6.92 10.88
N ALA A 589 -22.21 5.69 10.37
CA ALA A 589 -23.28 4.71 10.64
C ALA A 589 -23.49 4.38 12.13
N ASN A 590 -22.44 4.46 12.94
CA ASN A 590 -22.51 4.22 14.39
C ASN A 590 -23.02 5.41 15.20
N HIS A 591 -23.16 6.58 14.58
CA HIS A 591 -23.48 7.84 15.26
C HIS A 591 -24.87 8.35 14.88
N GLN A 592 -25.84 7.44 14.75
CA GLN A 592 -27.22 7.75 14.41
C GLN A 592 -27.99 8.52 15.50
N ASP A 593 -27.38 8.66 16.68
CA ASP A 593 -27.82 9.54 17.76
C ASP A 593 -27.59 11.02 17.44
N ILE A 594 -26.67 11.35 16.53
CA ILE A 594 -26.41 12.73 16.10
C ILE A 594 -27.52 13.19 15.13
N GLU A 595 -28.03 14.40 15.37
CA GLU A 595 -29.08 15.02 14.57
C GLU A 595 -28.70 15.07 13.07
N GLY A 596 -29.63 14.66 12.21
CA GLY A 596 -29.47 14.65 10.75
C GLY A 596 -28.83 13.38 10.17
N VAL A 597 -28.13 12.56 10.96
CA VAL A 597 -27.45 11.35 10.46
C VAL A 597 -28.45 10.32 9.90
N LYS A 598 -29.58 10.08 10.60
CA LYS A 598 -30.61 9.15 10.13
C LYS A 598 -31.20 9.57 8.79
N ASP A 599 -31.53 10.85 8.63
CA ASP A 599 -32.07 11.38 7.37
C ASP A 599 -31.03 11.28 6.24
N PHE A 600 -29.75 11.50 6.55
CA PHE A 600 -28.65 11.34 5.60
C PHE A 600 -28.51 9.88 5.14
N ILE A 601 -28.67 8.91 6.04
CA ILE A 601 -28.66 7.47 5.73
C ILE A 601 -29.86 7.09 4.85
N GLU A 602 -31.06 7.61 5.11
CA GLU A 602 -32.23 7.36 4.24
C GLU A 602 -32.02 7.94 2.82
N LYS A 603 -31.41 9.13 2.73
CA LYS A 603 -31.02 9.74 1.46
C LYS A 603 -30.02 8.87 0.70
N TYR A 604 -29.04 8.30 1.39
CA TYR A 604 -28.08 7.37 0.82
C TYR A 604 -28.76 6.13 0.25
N LYS A 605 -29.61 5.45 1.04
CA LYS A 605 -30.31 4.23 0.57
C LYS A 605 -31.14 4.51 -0.69
N THR A 606 -31.83 5.64 -0.71
CA THR A 606 -32.61 6.10 -1.88
C THR A 606 -31.71 6.36 -3.09
N TYR A 607 -30.58 7.04 -2.88
CA TYR A 607 -29.60 7.32 -3.93
C TYR A 607 -29.00 6.04 -4.51
N VAL A 608 -28.47 5.14 -3.68
CA VAL A 608 -27.88 3.87 -4.11
C VAL A 608 -28.88 3.06 -4.91
N LYS A 609 -30.15 2.97 -4.46
CA LYS A 609 -31.18 2.27 -5.22
C LYS A 609 -31.44 2.88 -6.59
N LYS A 610 -31.40 4.21 -6.69
CA LYS A 610 -31.61 4.94 -7.94
C LYS A 610 -30.46 4.72 -8.94
N VAL A 611 -29.20 4.72 -8.48
CA VAL A 611 -28.04 4.62 -9.37
C VAL A 611 -27.58 3.18 -9.65
N GLN A 612 -28.15 2.20 -8.95
CA GLN A 612 -27.86 0.79 -9.14
C GLN A 612 -28.23 0.31 -10.55
N LEU A 613 -27.24 -0.23 -11.27
CA LEU A 613 -27.37 -0.75 -12.63
C LEU A 613 -28.18 -2.06 -12.68
N ASP A 614 -28.57 -2.48 -13.88
CA ASP A 614 -29.33 -3.73 -14.09
C ASP A 614 -28.55 -5.00 -13.72
N ASN A 615 -27.22 -4.94 -13.79
CA ASN A 615 -26.35 -6.01 -13.32
C ASN A 615 -26.02 -5.92 -11.82
N ALA A 616 -26.78 -5.11 -11.07
CA ALA A 616 -26.61 -4.79 -9.66
C ALA A 616 -25.34 -3.99 -9.28
N SER A 617 -24.45 -3.72 -10.25
CA SER A 617 -23.21 -2.96 -10.07
C SER A 617 -23.42 -1.44 -10.05
N PHE A 618 -22.33 -0.68 -9.95
CA PHE A 618 -22.30 0.78 -9.90
C PHE A 618 -21.25 1.35 -10.84
N LYS A 619 -21.46 2.60 -11.27
CA LYS A 619 -20.52 3.37 -12.07
C LYS A 619 -19.67 4.28 -11.20
N ASN A 620 -18.39 4.43 -11.57
CA ASN A 620 -17.51 5.45 -11.05
C ASN A 620 -17.87 6.85 -11.59
N GLU A 621 -17.12 7.87 -11.16
CA GLU A 621 -17.30 9.25 -11.61
C GLU A 621 -17.12 9.47 -13.12
N TYR A 622 -16.41 8.57 -13.80
CA TYR A 622 -16.18 8.59 -15.24
C TYR A 622 -17.27 7.83 -16.02
N GLY A 623 -18.29 7.30 -15.33
CA GLY A 623 -19.41 6.57 -15.94
C GLY A 623 -19.12 5.12 -16.33
N SER A 624 -17.97 4.58 -15.91
CA SER A 624 -17.57 3.19 -16.15
C SER A 624 -17.93 2.32 -14.95
N GLU A 625 -18.29 1.05 -15.20
CA GLU A 625 -18.52 0.09 -14.11
C GLU A 625 -17.27 -0.07 -13.25
N SER A 626 -17.45 -0.18 -11.94
CA SER A 626 -16.34 -0.12 -10.98
C SER A 626 -16.52 -1.15 -9.87
N CYS A 627 -15.49 -1.99 -9.69
CA CYS A 627 -15.38 -2.91 -8.57
C CYS A 627 -15.28 -2.14 -7.24
N GLY A 628 -14.51 -1.04 -7.21
CA GLY A 628 -14.33 -0.20 -6.02
C GLY A 628 -15.63 0.41 -5.52
N ASP A 629 -16.38 1.10 -6.39
CA ASP A 629 -17.65 1.72 -6.00
C ASP A 629 -18.69 0.69 -5.54
N LEU A 630 -18.70 -0.52 -6.13
CA LEU A 630 -19.54 -1.62 -5.67
C LEU A 630 -19.14 -2.10 -4.26
N CYS A 631 -17.84 -2.24 -3.99
CA CYS A 631 -17.34 -2.63 -2.67
C CYS A 631 -17.69 -1.58 -1.60
N ASP A 632 -17.50 -0.30 -1.90
CA ASP A 632 -17.85 0.80 -0.99
C ASP A 632 -19.36 0.78 -0.66
N VAL A 633 -20.22 0.55 -1.67
CA VAL A 633 -21.67 0.41 -1.45
C VAL A 633 -21.97 -0.76 -0.52
N ILE A 634 -21.37 -1.92 -0.75
CA ILE A 634 -21.55 -3.11 0.09
C ILE A 634 -21.16 -2.80 1.53
N GLN A 635 -19.99 -2.18 1.77
CA GLN A 635 -19.53 -1.83 3.11
C GLN A 635 -20.45 -0.78 3.77
N GLY A 636 -20.87 0.24 3.03
CA GLY A 636 -21.79 1.27 3.54
C GLY A 636 -23.15 0.72 3.92
N LEU A 637 -23.69 -0.23 3.15
CA LEU A 637 -24.94 -0.92 3.48
C LEU A 637 -24.81 -1.76 4.76
N ILE A 638 -23.72 -2.53 4.89
CA ILE A 638 -23.48 -3.35 6.08
C ILE A 638 -23.31 -2.48 7.32
N ALA A 639 -22.59 -1.35 7.19
CA ALA A 639 -22.38 -0.42 8.30
C ALA A 639 -23.70 0.10 8.89
N ILE A 640 -24.72 0.34 8.06
CA ILE A 640 -26.06 0.77 8.50
C ILE A 640 -27.02 -0.40 8.80
N GLY A 641 -26.52 -1.64 8.84
CA GLY A 641 -27.30 -2.83 9.20
C GLY A 641 -28.12 -3.45 8.06
N GLU A 642 -27.91 -3.03 6.82
CA GLU A 642 -28.52 -3.65 5.64
C GLU A 642 -27.75 -4.93 5.24
N ASN A 643 -28.44 -5.89 4.64
CA ASN A 643 -27.84 -7.15 4.21
C ASN A 643 -27.63 -7.18 2.67
N PRO A 644 -26.38 -7.15 2.16
CA PRO A 644 -26.11 -7.17 0.72
C PRO A 644 -26.55 -8.45 -0.02
N ARG A 645 -26.84 -9.53 0.72
CA ARG A 645 -27.38 -10.80 0.18
C ARG A 645 -28.91 -10.81 0.10
N SER A 646 -29.56 -9.76 0.59
CA SER A 646 -31.01 -9.61 0.52
C SER A 646 -31.46 -9.34 -0.92
N THR A 647 -32.62 -9.91 -1.29
CA THR A 647 -33.30 -9.59 -2.55
C THR A 647 -33.69 -8.12 -2.66
N LYS A 648 -33.79 -7.39 -1.53
CA LYS A 648 -33.95 -5.93 -1.50
C LYS A 648 -32.88 -5.22 -2.32
N TRP A 649 -31.65 -5.71 -2.31
CA TRP A 649 -30.52 -5.10 -3.02
C TRP A 649 -30.18 -5.80 -4.34
N ALA A 650 -30.98 -6.79 -4.74
CA ALA A 650 -30.79 -7.52 -5.98
C ALA A 650 -31.47 -6.85 -7.19
N LYS A 651 -31.11 -7.33 -8.38
CA LYS A 651 -31.70 -6.99 -9.68
C LYS A 651 -32.08 -8.27 -10.42
N THR A 652 -32.81 -8.13 -11.51
CA THR A 652 -33.16 -9.25 -12.38
C THR A 652 -32.50 -9.03 -13.73
N ASP A 653 -31.79 -10.04 -14.23
CA ASP A 653 -31.20 -9.97 -15.57
C ASP A 653 -32.24 -10.20 -16.67
N LYS A 654 -31.79 -10.16 -17.93
CA LYS A 654 -32.65 -10.34 -19.10
C LYS A 654 -33.26 -11.75 -19.20
N GLU A 655 -32.69 -12.72 -18.48
CA GLU A 655 -33.11 -14.13 -18.48
C GLU A 655 -34.04 -14.43 -17.29
N GLY A 656 -34.29 -13.46 -16.41
CA GLY A 656 -35.13 -13.61 -15.23
C GLY A 656 -34.37 -14.07 -13.99
N ASN A 657 -33.04 -14.18 -14.03
CA ASN A 657 -32.24 -14.59 -12.88
C ASN A 657 -32.04 -13.42 -11.91
N THR A 658 -32.05 -13.72 -10.61
CA THR A 658 -31.75 -12.74 -9.56
C THR A 658 -30.23 -12.54 -9.44
N ILE A 659 -29.76 -11.32 -9.67
CA ILE A 659 -28.36 -10.90 -9.50
C ILE A 659 -28.26 -10.07 -8.21
N THR A 660 -27.52 -10.59 -7.23
CA THR A 660 -27.20 -9.85 -5.99
C THR A 660 -25.97 -8.95 -6.16
N LEU A 661 -25.72 -8.08 -5.18
CA LEU A 661 -24.47 -7.32 -5.09
C LEU A 661 -23.23 -8.23 -5.07
N ILE A 662 -23.34 -9.42 -4.46
CA ILE A 662 -22.24 -10.39 -4.40
C ILE A 662 -22.02 -11.04 -5.76
N ASP A 663 -23.08 -11.33 -6.52
CA ASP A 663 -22.93 -11.84 -7.89
C ASP A 663 -22.28 -10.81 -8.81
N ALA A 664 -22.65 -9.53 -8.66
CA ALA A 664 -22.03 -8.44 -9.39
C ALA A 664 -20.54 -8.32 -9.04
N LEU A 665 -20.17 -8.43 -7.77
CA LEU A 665 -18.78 -8.35 -7.31
C LEU A 665 -17.94 -9.49 -7.86
N LEU A 666 -18.46 -10.72 -7.81
CA LEU A 666 -17.74 -11.91 -8.29
C LEU A 666 -17.47 -11.90 -9.80
N LYS A 667 -18.15 -11.06 -10.60
CA LYS A 667 -17.82 -10.88 -12.03
C LYS A 667 -16.44 -10.25 -12.25
N TYR A 668 -15.97 -9.42 -11.31
CA TYR A 668 -14.65 -8.80 -11.38
C TYR A 668 -13.50 -9.74 -10.97
N LYS A 669 -13.83 -10.92 -10.45
CA LYS A 669 -12.84 -11.89 -9.98
C LYS A 669 -12.15 -12.58 -11.17
N GLU A 670 -10.83 -12.63 -11.14
CA GLU A 670 -10.00 -13.38 -12.08
C GLU A 670 -8.88 -14.08 -11.31
N GLY A 671 -8.85 -15.41 -11.38
CA GLY A 671 -8.00 -16.21 -10.48
C GLY A 671 -8.33 -15.91 -9.01
N ASN A 672 -7.33 -15.65 -8.19
CA ASN A 672 -7.48 -15.36 -6.75
C ASN A 672 -7.56 -13.86 -6.44
N GLN A 673 -7.69 -13.01 -7.47
CA GLN A 673 -7.64 -11.55 -7.36
C GLN A 673 -8.84 -10.90 -8.08
N PHE A 674 -8.96 -9.58 -7.94
CA PHE A 674 -10.04 -8.79 -8.53
C PHE A 674 -9.51 -7.70 -9.45
N LYS A 675 -10.27 -7.42 -10.50
CA LYS A 675 -10.03 -6.35 -11.46
C LYS A 675 -10.74 -5.06 -11.06
N SER A 676 -10.31 -3.94 -11.65
CA SER A 676 -10.97 -2.65 -11.47
C SER A 676 -12.36 -2.60 -12.10
N ASN A 677 -12.52 -3.25 -13.25
CA ASN A 677 -13.75 -3.33 -14.03
C ASN A 677 -13.77 -4.62 -14.88
N ASN A 678 -14.82 -4.82 -15.66
CA ASN A 678 -15.00 -6.01 -16.52
C ASN A 678 -14.55 -5.80 -17.97
N ASP A 679 -13.81 -4.73 -18.26
CA ASP A 679 -13.29 -4.49 -19.60
C ASP A 679 -12.23 -5.53 -19.96
N THR A 680 -12.19 -5.91 -21.24
CA THR A 680 -11.28 -6.96 -21.76
C THR A 680 -9.80 -6.68 -21.50
N TYR A 681 -9.42 -5.42 -21.28
CA TYR A 681 -8.04 -4.99 -21.02
C TYR A 681 -7.72 -4.77 -19.54
N SER A 682 -8.73 -4.85 -18.66
CA SER A 682 -8.53 -4.69 -17.23
C SER A 682 -7.81 -5.89 -16.66
N LYS A 683 -6.79 -5.64 -15.84
CA LYS A 683 -5.99 -6.67 -15.17
C LYS A 683 -6.33 -6.70 -13.69
N VAL A 684 -6.01 -7.82 -13.05
CA VAL A 684 -6.08 -7.95 -11.61
C VAL A 684 -5.14 -6.97 -10.93
N ASP A 685 -5.57 -6.43 -9.79
CA ASP A 685 -4.83 -5.40 -9.04
C ASP A 685 -5.12 -5.56 -7.53
N ASP A 686 -4.09 -5.33 -6.73
CA ASP A 686 -4.12 -5.53 -5.28
C ASP A 686 -5.10 -4.60 -4.58
N ILE A 687 -5.24 -3.37 -5.06
CA ILE A 687 -6.15 -2.38 -4.49
C ILE A 687 -7.59 -2.89 -4.57
N TYR A 688 -8.01 -3.42 -5.73
CA TYR A 688 -9.36 -3.95 -5.92
C TYR A 688 -9.55 -5.31 -5.24
N THR A 689 -8.48 -6.10 -5.12
CA THR A 689 -8.48 -7.33 -4.33
C THR A 689 -8.68 -7.04 -2.84
N ALA A 690 -8.09 -5.96 -2.32
CA ALA A 690 -8.29 -5.48 -0.95
C ALA A 690 -9.72 -4.97 -0.71
N TYR A 691 -10.26 -4.16 -1.63
CA TYR A 691 -11.67 -3.71 -1.57
C TYR A 691 -12.64 -4.89 -1.57
N ALA A 692 -12.43 -5.87 -2.46
CA ALA A 692 -13.26 -7.07 -2.52
C ALA A 692 -13.14 -7.91 -1.25
N LEU A 693 -11.93 -8.11 -0.71
CA LEU A 693 -11.73 -8.84 0.55
C LEU A 693 -12.49 -8.16 1.71
N ALA A 694 -12.37 -6.84 1.85
CA ALA A 694 -13.07 -6.07 2.87
C ALA A 694 -14.59 -6.21 2.76
N ALA A 695 -15.15 -6.01 1.56
CA ALA A 695 -16.58 -6.13 1.32
C ALA A 695 -17.12 -7.55 1.56
N LEU A 696 -16.36 -8.58 1.15
CA LEU A 696 -16.73 -9.98 1.36
C LEU A 696 -16.64 -10.39 2.84
N ALA A 697 -15.60 -9.95 3.56
CA ALA A 697 -15.44 -10.21 4.99
C ALA A 697 -16.57 -9.57 5.82
N ASP A 698 -16.90 -8.31 5.51
CA ASP A 698 -18.06 -7.62 6.09
C ASP A 698 -19.35 -8.38 5.78
N THR A 699 -19.56 -8.81 4.54
CA THR A 699 -20.79 -9.53 4.14
C THR A 699 -20.93 -10.86 4.85
N LEU A 700 -19.83 -11.60 5.01
CA LEU A 700 -19.81 -12.91 5.63
C LEU A 700 -20.14 -12.84 7.12
N SER A 701 -19.56 -11.85 7.82
CA SER A 701 -19.84 -11.59 9.22
C SER A 701 -21.20 -10.91 9.46
N GLY A 702 -21.73 -10.22 8.44
CA GLY A 702 -22.91 -9.37 8.55
C GLY A 702 -22.68 -8.11 9.37
N LYS A 703 -21.42 -7.71 9.56
CA LYS A 703 -21.00 -6.61 10.43
C LYS A 703 -19.84 -5.86 9.78
N SER A 704 -19.74 -4.56 10.04
CA SER A 704 -18.62 -3.76 9.52
C SER A 704 -17.32 -4.02 10.31
N MET A 705 -16.22 -4.25 9.59
CA MET A 705 -14.88 -4.41 10.15
C MET A 705 -14.41 -3.21 10.95
N TYR A 706 -14.77 -2.00 10.53
CA TYR A 706 -14.39 -0.76 11.21
C TYR A 706 -14.99 -0.62 12.62
N THR A 707 -15.98 -1.44 12.97
CA THR A 707 -16.70 -1.31 14.25
C THR A 707 -16.55 -2.57 15.13
N ASN A 708 -16.17 -3.70 14.52
CA ASN A 708 -16.15 -5.02 15.14
C ASN A 708 -14.78 -5.69 15.21
N ILE A 709 -13.73 -5.15 14.58
CA ILE A 709 -12.35 -5.61 14.82
C ILE A 709 -12.02 -5.50 16.31
N GLY A 710 -11.40 -6.55 16.88
CA GLY A 710 -11.15 -6.68 18.32
C GLY A 710 -12.38 -7.00 19.18
N LYS A 711 -13.59 -7.00 18.59
CA LYS A 711 -14.86 -7.41 19.23
C LYS A 711 -15.46 -8.67 18.62
N GLN A 712 -14.86 -9.19 17.55
CA GLN A 712 -15.30 -10.42 16.92
C GLN A 712 -15.14 -11.59 17.89
N LYS A 713 -16.25 -12.23 18.24
CA LYS A 713 -16.21 -13.58 18.79
C LYS A 713 -16.03 -14.52 17.61
N ILE A 714 -14.82 -15.05 17.40
CA ILE A 714 -14.58 -16.09 16.39
C ILE A 714 -15.48 -17.27 16.77
N ASN A 715 -16.43 -17.59 15.90
CA ASN A 715 -17.32 -18.71 16.15
C ASN A 715 -16.60 -19.98 15.70
N ILE A 716 -16.33 -20.85 16.68
CA ILE A 716 -15.62 -22.09 16.45
C ILE A 716 -16.64 -23.15 16.04
N LYS A 717 -16.43 -23.75 14.87
CA LYS A 717 -17.31 -24.77 14.30
C LYS A 717 -17.04 -26.13 14.91
N ASN A 718 -15.80 -26.59 14.86
CA ASN A 718 -15.38 -27.92 15.30
C ASN A 718 -13.87 -28.05 15.54
N ILE A 719 -13.48 -29.20 16.07
CA ILE A 719 -12.09 -29.66 16.15
C ILE A 719 -11.92 -30.83 15.16
N VAL A 720 -10.78 -30.91 14.50
CA VAL A 720 -10.36 -32.07 13.69
C VAL A 720 -9.14 -32.70 14.36
N VAL A 721 -9.22 -34.00 14.67
CA VAL A 721 -8.11 -34.76 15.25
C VAL A 721 -7.52 -35.69 14.21
N THR A 722 -6.19 -35.70 14.11
CA THR A 722 -5.39 -36.54 13.20
C THR A 722 -4.28 -37.24 13.99
N SER A 723 -3.75 -38.34 13.45
CA SER A 723 -2.61 -39.05 14.01
C SER A 723 -1.40 -38.95 13.06
N GLU A 724 -0.21 -39.20 13.58
CA GLU A 724 0.97 -39.41 12.73
C GLU A 724 0.72 -40.58 11.75
N GLU A 725 1.06 -40.35 10.48
CA GLU A 725 0.87 -41.32 9.39
C GLU A 725 -0.56 -41.89 9.24
N ASP A 726 -1.58 -41.17 9.72
CA ASP A 726 -2.99 -41.61 9.74
C ASP A 726 -3.23 -42.97 10.44
N LEU A 727 -2.34 -43.34 11.36
CA LEU A 727 -2.42 -44.60 12.10
C LEU A 727 -3.63 -44.63 13.05
N LYS A 728 -4.34 -45.76 13.06
CA LYS A 728 -5.47 -46.03 13.98
C LYS A 728 -5.20 -47.16 14.97
N GLU A 729 -4.07 -47.85 14.79
CA GLU A 729 -3.62 -48.95 15.63
C GLU A 729 -2.25 -48.64 16.23
N VAL A 730 -2.02 -49.07 17.46
CA VAL A 730 -0.74 -48.90 18.17
C VAL A 730 -0.38 -50.19 18.92
N ASP A 731 0.89 -50.59 18.84
CA ASP A 731 1.38 -51.76 19.56
C ASP A 731 1.43 -51.52 21.07
N LEU A 732 1.18 -52.58 21.85
CA LEU A 732 1.30 -52.55 23.30
C LEU A 732 2.68 -52.01 23.77
N ASN A 733 2.67 -51.04 24.69
CA ASN A 733 3.85 -50.29 25.17
C ASN A 733 4.52 -49.37 24.14
N LYS A 734 3.87 -49.09 23.01
CA LYS A 734 4.25 -48.02 22.08
C LYS A 734 3.38 -46.78 22.29
N THR A 735 3.74 -45.73 21.57
CA THR A 735 3.06 -44.44 21.61
C THR A 735 2.51 -44.08 20.23
N LEU A 736 1.50 -43.20 20.20
CA LEU A 736 0.94 -42.62 18.99
C LEU A 736 0.75 -41.11 19.20
N GLN A 737 1.32 -40.29 18.34
CA GLN A 737 1.14 -38.83 18.41
C GLN A 737 -0.16 -38.42 17.72
N LEU A 738 -1.02 -37.68 18.43
CA LEU A 738 -2.19 -37.01 17.88
C LEU A 738 -1.95 -35.51 17.71
N SER A 739 -2.64 -34.90 16.74
CA SER A 739 -2.70 -33.45 16.51
C SER A 739 -4.15 -33.00 16.37
N ALA A 740 -4.48 -31.84 16.92
CA ALA A 740 -5.81 -31.25 16.85
C ALA A 740 -5.77 -29.90 16.14
N LYS A 741 -6.70 -29.67 15.22
CA LYS A 741 -6.92 -28.39 14.53
C LYS A 741 -8.28 -27.84 14.94
N VAL A 742 -8.32 -26.59 15.38
CA VAL A 742 -9.57 -25.87 15.66
C VAL A 742 -10.00 -25.16 14.39
N LEU A 743 -11.25 -25.34 13.95
CA LEU A 743 -11.76 -24.70 12.75
C LEU A 743 -12.89 -23.73 13.08
N ASP A 744 -12.90 -22.58 12.40
CA ASP A 744 -14.03 -21.65 12.42
C ASP A 744 -15.18 -22.13 11.52
N ASP A 745 -16.27 -21.36 11.48
CA ASP A 745 -17.42 -21.59 10.59
C ASP A 745 -17.06 -21.64 9.10
N LEU A 746 -15.84 -21.22 8.73
CA LEU A 746 -15.34 -21.12 7.35
C LEU A 746 -14.30 -22.20 7.03
N ASP A 747 -14.12 -23.18 7.92
CA ASP A 747 -13.11 -24.23 7.83
C ASP A 747 -11.66 -23.69 7.77
N ASN A 748 -11.41 -22.49 8.30
CA ASN A 748 -10.07 -21.97 8.53
C ASN A 748 -9.55 -22.47 9.87
N GLU A 749 -8.26 -22.78 9.90
CA GLU A 749 -7.58 -23.13 11.15
C GLU A 749 -7.45 -21.89 12.05
N VAL A 750 -7.99 -22.00 13.27
CA VAL A 750 -7.92 -20.98 14.31
C VAL A 750 -6.77 -21.33 15.24
N LEU A 751 -5.68 -20.59 15.12
CA LEU A 751 -4.46 -20.79 15.90
C LEU A 751 -4.58 -20.22 17.32
N GLY A 752 -3.62 -20.59 18.19
CA GLY A 752 -3.54 -20.09 19.57
C GLY A 752 -4.61 -20.64 20.53
N LYS A 753 -5.41 -21.61 20.08
CA LYS A 753 -6.43 -22.26 20.91
C LYS A 753 -5.86 -23.43 21.70
N GLU A 754 -6.14 -23.46 23.00
CA GLU A 754 -5.71 -24.55 23.87
C GLU A 754 -6.67 -25.73 23.82
N ILE A 755 -6.12 -26.94 23.69
CA ILE A 755 -6.85 -28.21 23.65
C ILE A 755 -6.61 -29.01 24.91
N ILE A 756 -7.69 -29.49 25.52
CA ILE A 756 -7.68 -30.43 26.63
C ILE A 756 -7.85 -31.83 26.06
N TRP A 757 -6.88 -32.71 26.33
CA TRP A 757 -6.93 -34.11 25.92
C TRP A 757 -7.44 -35.00 27.06
N GLU A 758 -8.30 -35.95 26.71
CA GLU A 758 -8.84 -36.93 27.64
C GLU A 758 -8.89 -38.31 26.98
N SER A 759 -8.59 -39.36 27.74
CA SER A 759 -8.89 -40.73 27.33
C SER A 759 -10.06 -41.24 28.16
N LEU A 760 -11.09 -41.76 27.49
CA LEU A 760 -12.24 -42.39 28.12
C LEU A 760 -11.92 -43.81 28.64
N ASN A 761 -10.81 -44.42 28.18
CA ASN A 761 -10.36 -45.73 28.63
C ASN A 761 -8.85 -45.71 28.96
N LYS A 762 -8.51 -45.07 30.09
CA LYS A 762 -7.12 -44.83 30.54
C LYS A 762 -6.33 -46.10 30.85
N ASP A 763 -7.01 -47.23 31.03
CA ASP A 763 -6.40 -48.54 31.27
C ASP A 763 -5.92 -49.19 29.96
N VAL A 764 -6.60 -48.93 28.84
CA VAL A 764 -6.19 -49.34 27.49
C VAL A 764 -5.16 -48.38 26.91
N ALA A 765 -5.44 -47.07 26.93
CA ALA A 765 -4.51 -46.06 26.46
C ALA A 765 -4.67 -44.73 27.23
N SER A 766 -3.57 -44.07 27.60
CA SER A 766 -3.60 -42.72 28.19
C SER A 766 -3.04 -41.68 27.23
N VAL A 767 -3.57 -40.46 27.27
CA VAL A 767 -3.07 -39.32 26.49
C VAL A 767 -2.52 -38.25 27.44
N ASP A 768 -1.44 -37.57 27.05
CA ASP A 768 -0.89 -36.43 27.80
C ASP A 768 -1.41 -35.08 27.29
N GLU A 769 -0.95 -33.98 27.89
CA GLU A 769 -1.36 -32.61 27.53
C GLU A 769 -0.94 -32.20 26.10
N LYS A 770 -0.02 -32.93 25.47
CA LYS A 770 0.50 -32.68 24.12
C LYS A 770 -0.11 -33.62 23.07
N GLY A 771 -1.09 -34.44 23.45
CA GLY A 771 -1.73 -35.39 22.54
C GLY A 771 -0.91 -36.67 22.31
N LEU A 772 0.09 -36.98 23.14
CA LEU A 772 0.85 -38.23 23.02
C LEU A 772 0.10 -39.38 23.72
N VAL A 773 -0.39 -40.33 22.93
CA VAL A 773 -1.10 -41.52 23.41
C VAL A 773 -0.09 -42.60 23.78
N ASN A 774 -0.27 -43.23 24.94
CA ASN A 774 0.54 -44.33 25.48
C ASN A 774 -0.32 -45.60 25.59
N ALA A 775 0.06 -46.66 24.87
CA ALA A 775 -0.65 -47.93 24.83
C ALA A 775 -0.32 -48.83 26.04
N LYS A 776 -1.32 -49.16 26.86
CA LYS A 776 -1.15 -49.86 28.14
C LYS A 776 -1.70 -51.27 28.18
N SER A 777 -2.84 -51.53 27.54
CA SER A 777 -3.43 -52.88 27.42
C SER A 777 -4.15 -53.05 26.10
N GLU A 778 -4.24 -54.28 25.61
CA GLU A 778 -4.99 -54.65 24.41
C GLU A 778 -6.46 -54.22 24.51
N GLY A 779 -7.01 -53.62 23.45
CA GLY A 779 -8.39 -53.13 23.41
C GLY A 779 -8.57 -51.84 22.63
N ASN A 780 -9.74 -51.22 22.74
CA ASN A 780 -10.04 -49.92 22.12
C ASN A 780 -10.12 -48.81 23.18
N ALA A 781 -9.55 -47.66 22.88
CA ALA A 781 -9.66 -46.44 23.67
C ALA A 781 -10.12 -45.28 22.79
N GLU A 782 -11.13 -44.54 23.26
CA GLU A 782 -11.56 -43.28 22.65
C GLU A 782 -10.81 -42.13 23.33
N ILE A 783 -10.09 -41.35 22.51
CA ILE A 783 -9.37 -40.15 22.91
C ILE A 783 -10.18 -38.94 22.47
N THR A 784 -10.50 -38.04 23.39
CA THR A 784 -11.28 -36.82 23.15
C THR A 784 -10.38 -35.59 23.24
N ALA A 785 -10.42 -34.75 22.22
CA ALA A 785 -9.88 -33.38 22.24
C ALA A 785 -11.02 -32.39 22.49
N LYS A 786 -10.90 -31.55 23.52
CA LYS A 786 -11.89 -30.51 23.88
C LYS A 786 -11.26 -29.14 23.79
N LEU A 787 -12.02 -28.15 23.35
CA LEU A 787 -11.59 -26.76 23.38
C LEU A 787 -11.63 -26.22 24.81
N LYS A 788 -10.54 -25.65 25.33
CA LYS A 788 -10.44 -25.16 26.72
C LYS A 788 -11.44 -24.04 27.05
N GLU A 789 -11.71 -23.15 26.10
CA GLU A 789 -12.63 -22.01 26.28
C GLU A 789 -14.11 -22.40 26.16
N ASP A 790 -14.42 -23.55 25.53
CA ASP A 790 -15.77 -24.10 25.41
C ASP A 790 -15.70 -25.62 25.19
N GLU A 791 -15.75 -26.38 26.29
CA GLU A 791 -15.66 -27.85 26.26
C GLU A 791 -16.81 -28.55 25.52
N SER A 792 -17.88 -27.83 25.14
CA SER A 792 -18.95 -28.39 24.32
C SER A 792 -18.47 -28.68 22.89
N ILE A 793 -17.44 -27.96 22.42
CA ILE A 793 -16.76 -28.20 21.16
C ILE A 793 -15.67 -29.25 21.40
N LYS A 794 -15.86 -30.42 20.81
CA LYS A 794 -14.98 -31.57 20.99
C LYS A 794 -14.92 -32.47 19.77
N ALA A 795 -13.85 -33.25 19.66
CA ALA A 795 -13.67 -34.27 18.65
C ALA A 795 -13.09 -35.54 19.26
N ASN A 796 -13.47 -36.69 18.71
CA ASN A 796 -13.08 -38.00 19.19
C ASN A 796 -12.18 -38.71 18.17
N PHE A 797 -11.20 -39.45 18.68
CA PHE A 797 -10.31 -40.30 17.91
C PHE A 797 -10.24 -41.69 18.56
N ASN A 798 -10.52 -42.73 17.79
CA ASN A 798 -10.51 -44.10 18.27
C ASN A 798 -9.14 -44.75 17.99
N VAL A 799 -8.49 -45.22 19.06
CA VAL A 799 -7.22 -45.95 19.01
C VAL A 799 -7.46 -47.41 19.36
N LYS A 800 -6.98 -48.33 18.52
CA LYS A 800 -6.94 -49.78 18.82
C LYS A 800 -5.54 -50.17 19.27
N VAL A 801 -5.41 -50.63 20.51
CA VAL A 801 -4.17 -51.20 21.04
C VAL A 801 -4.13 -52.68 20.75
N VAL A 802 -3.09 -53.12 20.04
CA VAL A 802 -2.89 -54.53 19.69
C VAL A 802 -1.66 -55.10 20.40
N ASP A 803 -1.77 -56.33 20.89
CA ASP A 803 -0.62 -57.08 21.39
C ASP A 803 -0.13 -58.03 20.30
N ASN A 804 0.68 -57.49 19.38
CA ASN A 804 1.27 -58.26 18.29
C ASN A 804 2.22 -59.39 18.76
N LYS A 805 2.55 -59.49 20.05
CA LYS A 805 3.33 -60.60 20.62
C LYS A 805 2.47 -61.83 20.97
N LYS A 806 1.13 -61.72 20.98
CA LYS A 806 0.22 -62.86 21.20
C LYS A 806 -0.23 -63.54 19.90
N THR A 807 -0.02 -62.92 18.76
CA THR A 807 -0.53 -63.42 17.46
C THR A 807 0.44 -64.37 16.77
N PHE A 808 1.64 -64.59 17.30
CA PHE A 808 2.64 -65.47 16.68
C PHE A 808 3.37 -66.35 17.70
N SER A 809 3.45 -67.66 17.43
CA SER A 809 4.22 -68.59 18.24
C SER A 809 5.02 -69.56 17.37
N ILE A 810 6.15 -70.02 17.91
CA ILE A 810 7.00 -71.02 17.29
C ILE A 810 7.08 -72.24 18.19
N GLU A 811 7.16 -73.41 17.57
CA GLU A 811 7.34 -74.70 18.24
C GLU A 811 8.46 -75.44 17.51
N VAL A 812 9.40 -76.03 18.25
CA VAL A 812 10.45 -76.88 17.66
C VAL A 812 9.93 -78.32 17.64
N LEU A 813 9.79 -78.89 16.44
CA LEU A 813 9.23 -80.23 16.24
C LEU A 813 10.25 -81.35 16.43
N ASN A 814 11.54 -81.07 16.22
CA ASN A 814 12.63 -82.01 16.47
C ASN A 814 13.82 -81.28 17.13
N SER A 815 14.22 -81.78 18.29
CA SER A 815 15.35 -81.24 19.05
C SER A 815 16.29 -82.32 19.62
N GLU A 816 16.00 -83.60 19.36
CA GLU A 816 16.79 -84.70 19.88
C GLU A 816 18.10 -84.86 19.10
N GLY A 817 19.22 -84.98 19.84
CA GLY A 817 20.51 -85.38 19.27
C GLY A 817 21.39 -84.26 18.72
N LEU A 818 21.19 -83.00 19.10
CA LEU A 818 22.12 -81.92 18.74
C LEU A 818 23.48 -82.15 19.41
N LYS A 819 24.49 -82.54 18.63
CA LYS A 819 25.83 -82.87 19.13
C LYS A 819 26.92 -82.07 18.44
N SER A 820 27.98 -81.80 19.19
CA SER A 820 29.17 -81.14 18.67
C SER A 820 29.83 -81.99 17.58
N GLY A 821 30.17 -81.38 16.45
CA GLY A 821 30.77 -82.08 15.31
C GLY A 821 29.81 -82.75 14.33
N GLU A 822 28.50 -82.70 14.57
CA GLU A 822 27.46 -83.22 13.68
C GLU A 822 26.66 -82.11 12.99
N ASP A 823 25.94 -82.47 11.93
CA ASP A 823 25.00 -81.56 11.26
C ASP A 823 23.66 -81.52 12.02
N ALA A 824 23.28 -80.34 12.50
CA ALA A 824 21.98 -80.11 13.10
C ALA A 824 20.91 -79.99 12.01
N ARG A 825 19.77 -80.65 12.20
CA ARG A 825 18.54 -80.43 11.41
C ARG A 825 17.40 -80.09 12.35
N ILE A 826 16.83 -78.91 12.18
CA ILE A 826 15.82 -78.32 13.05
C ILE A 826 14.60 -77.96 12.20
N SER A 827 13.45 -78.44 12.64
CA SER A 827 12.14 -78.27 12.08
C SER A 827 11.35 -77.37 13.04
N VAL A 828 11.02 -76.18 12.57
CA VAL A 828 10.27 -75.18 13.33
C VAL A 828 8.88 -75.10 12.73
N LYS A 829 7.86 -75.28 13.58
CA LYS A 829 6.48 -75.02 13.26
C LYS A 829 6.13 -73.60 13.68
N THR A 830 5.60 -72.81 12.76
CA THR A 830 5.10 -71.46 13.04
C THR A 830 3.58 -71.50 13.10
N LYS A 831 3.00 -70.84 14.11
CA LYS A 831 1.56 -70.67 14.26
C LYS A 831 1.22 -69.18 14.37
N SER A 832 0.37 -68.71 13.45
CA SER A 832 -0.09 -67.33 13.40
C SER A 832 -1.60 -67.25 13.64
N ASN A 833 -1.99 -66.43 14.62
CA ASN A 833 -3.37 -66.00 14.89
C ASN A 833 -3.58 -64.52 14.48
N ALA A 834 -2.73 -63.99 13.59
CA ALA A 834 -2.83 -62.60 13.13
C ALA A 834 -4.01 -62.40 12.16
N GLU A 835 -4.66 -61.22 12.19
CA GLU A 835 -5.77 -60.87 11.30
C GLU A 835 -5.34 -60.61 9.83
N SER A 836 -4.04 -60.52 9.57
CA SER A 836 -3.43 -60.26 8.25
C SER A 836 -2.15 -61.06 8.03
N GLU A 837 -1.74 -61.25 6.77
CA GLU A 837 -0.47 -61.92 6.43
C GLU A 837 0.71 -61.12 7.01
N LYS A 838 1.67 -61.81 7.63
CA LYS A 838 2.89 -61.21 8.17
C LYS A 838 4.12 -61.84 7.54
N GLU A 839 5.06 -61.01 7.13
CA GLU A 839 6.41 -61.46 6.81
C GLU A 839 7.17 -61.73 8.10
N VAL A 840 7.72 -62.93 8.20
CA VAL A 840 8.46 -63.39 9.36
C VAL A 840 9.77 -64.01 8.91
N ASN A 841 10.85 -63.59 9.56
CA ASN A 841 12.17 -64.16 9.44
C ASN A 841 12.38 -65.18 10.57
N ILE A 842 12.35 -66.46 10.24
CA ILE A 842 12.67 -67.54 11.19
C ILE A 842 14.16 -67.81 11.14
N ILE A 843 14.82 -67.59 12.26
CA ILE A 843 16.27 -67.67 12.39
C ILE A 843 16.61 -68.79 13.37
N VAL A 844 17.38 -69.76 12.90
CA VAL A 844 17.95 -70.81 13.75
C VAL A 844 19.45 -70.56 13.82
N ALA A 845 19.91 -70.15 15.00
CA ALA A 845 21.25 -69.63 15.20
C ALA A 845 22.01 -70.41 16.27
N LEU A 846 23.26 -70.75 15.96
CA LEU A 846 24.22 -71.36 16.89
C LEU A 846 24.92 -70.27 17.68
N TYR A 847 24.98 -70.42 18.99
CA TYR A 847 25.66 -69.50 19.90
C TYR A 847 26.73 -70.22 20.69
N ASN A 848 27.87 -69.57 20.88
CA ASN A 848 28.85 -70.00 21.85
C ASN A 848 28.35 -69.63 23.26
N LYS A 849 28.24 -70.62 24.13
CA LYS A 849 27.67 -70.48 25.48
C LYS A 849 28.54 -69.60 26.40
N SER A 850 29.86 -69.58 26.18
CA SER A 850 30.80 -68.86 27.06
C SER A 850 30.80 -67.35 26.86
N ASN A 851 30.56 -66.87 25.64
CA ASN A 851 30.59 -65.45 25.31
C ASN A 851 29.29 -64.92 24.69
N GLU A 852 28.28 -65.77 24.60
CA GLU A 852 26.96 -65.50 24.01
C GLU A 852 27.01 -64.92 22.58
N LYS A 853 28.11 -65.12 21.85
CA LYS A 853 28.22 -64.68 20.46
C LYS A 853 27.60 -65.70 19.53
N MET A 854 26.82 -65.20 18.58
CA MET A 854 26.33 -66.00 17.45
C MET A 854 27.54 -66.44 16.61
N VAL A 855 27.60 -67.74 16.33
CA VAL A 855 28.69 -68.39 15.58
C VAL A 855 28.27 -68.61 14.13
N SER A 856 27.06 -69.08 13.92
CA SER A 856 26.45 -69.29 12.61
C SER A 856 24.92 -69.22 12.73
N TYR A 857 24.24 -68.98 11.61
CA TYR A 857 22.77 -69.02 11.58
C TYR A 857 22.28 -69.42 10.19
N CYS A 858 21.04 -69.90 10.15
CA CYS A 858 20.25 -69.98 8.94
C CYS A 858 19.00 -69.15 9.13
N CYS A 859 18.64 -68.39 8.10
CA CYS A 859 17.42 -67.59 8.08
C CYS A 859 16.55 -68.09 6.94
N SER A 860 15.26 -68.29 7.22
CA SER A 860 14.23 -68.49 6.21
C SER A 860 13.25 -67.34 6.32
N GLU A 861 13.20 -66.51 5.29
CA GLU A 861 12.17 -65.49 5.13
C GLU A 861 10.90 -66.15 4.59
N LYS A 862 9.77 -65.89 5.23
CA LYS A 862 8.50 -66.48 4.82
C LYS A 862 7.34 -65.54 5.11
N SER A 863 6.45 -65.40 4.13
CA SER A 863 5.14 -64.78 4.34
C SER A 863 4.20 -65.82 4.94
N ILE A 864 3.82 -65.62 6.21
CA ILE A 864 2.97 -66.55 6.94
C ILE A 864 1.52 -66.09 6.83
N LYS A 865 0.71 -66.95 6.22
CA LYS A 865 -0.71 -66.69 5.97
C LYS A 865 -1.55 -66.86 7.23
N VAL A 866 -2.63 -66.09 7.32
CA VAL A 866 -3.61 -66.11 8.42
C VAL A 866 -4.08 -67.56 8.68
N GLU A 867 -4.04 -67.98 9.94
CA GLU A 867 -4.51 -69.29 10.44
C GLU A 867 -3.90 -70.54 9.82
N LYS A 868 -2.75 -70.44 9.13
CA LYS A 868 -2.07 -71.61 8.56
C LYS A 868 -0.76 -71.92 9.26
N ASP A 869 -0.68 -73.12 9.82
CA ASP A 869 0.58 -73.65 10.34
C ASP A 869 1.56 -73.91 9.19
N GLU A 870 2.81 -73.51 9.35
CA GLU A 870 3.87 -73.81 8.41
C GLU A 870 5.07 -74.47 9.09
N ILE A 871 5.66 -75.45 8.40
CA ILE A 871 6.86 -76.15 8.86
C ILE A 871 8.04 -75.66 8.03
N ILE A 872 9.10 -75.26 8.72
CA ILE A 872 10.36 -74.83 8.14
C ILE A 872 11.44 -75.79 8.61
N ASN A 873 12.11 -76.43 7.65
CA ASN A 873 13.22 -77.33 7.90
C ASN A 873 14.52 -76.61 7.55
N THR A 874 15.42 -76.48 8.51
CA THR A 874 16.71 -75.84 8.33
C THR A 874 17.79 -76.56 9.13
N GLY A 875 19.05 -76.24 8.92
CA GLY A 875 20.14 -76.93 9.57
C GLY A 875 21.50 -76.32 9.29
N PHE A 876 22.46 -76.61 10.15
CA PHE A 876 23.85 -76.15 10.04
C PHE A 876 24.78 -77.15 10.72
N SER A 877 26.06 -77.14 10.33
CA SER A 877 27.09 -77.94 10.98
C SER A 877 27.49 -77.32 12.32
N ILE A 878 27.54 -78.14 13.38
CA ILE A 878 28.02 -77.72 14.70
C ILE A 878 29.53 -78.01 14.80
N PRO A 879 30.37 -77.04 15.21
CA PRO A 879 31.80 -77.29 15.41
C PRO A 879 32.08 -78.40 16.43
N LYS A 880 33.19 -79.13 16.24
CA LYS A 880 33.63 -80.22 17.14
C LYS A 880 34.10 -79.73 18.52
N GLU A 881 34.61 -78.50 18.60
CA GLU A 881 35.17 -77.94 19.82
C GLU A 881 34.40 -76.68 20.23
N GLY A 882 34.04 -76.60 21.50
CA GLY A 882 33.30 -75.49 22.09
C GLY A 882 32.11 -75.95 22.93
N GLU A 883 31.46 -75.02 23.62
CA GLU A 883 30.18 -75.24 24.27
C GLU A 883 29.13 -74.38 23.58
N PHE A 884 28.10 -75.01 23.03
CA PHE A 884 27.13 -74.34 22.17
C PHE A 884 25.70 -74.49 22.66
N ILE A 885 24.86 -73.54 22.27
CA ILE A 885 23.40 -73.62 22.35
C ILE A 885 22.82 -73.19 21.01
N VAL A 886 21.65 -73.70 20.67
CA VAL A 886 20.89 -73.22 19.51
C VAL A 886 19.75 -72.33 19.99
N LYS A 887 19.59 -71.17 19.37
CA LYS A 887 18.43 -70.28 19.59
C LYS A 887 17.59 -70.24 18.32
N VAL A 888 16.29 -70.51 18.47
CA VAL A 888 15.29 -70.30 17.43
C VAL A 888 14.58 -68.98 17.70
N LEU A 889 14.57 -68.09 16.72
CA LEU A 889 14.08 -66.71 16.78
C LEU A 889 13.06 -66.47 15.67
N ALA A 890 12.15 -65.53 15.90
CA ALA A 890 11.19 -65.06 14.89
C ALA A 890 11.16 -63.53 14.90
N TRP A 891 11.69 -62.92 13.85
CA TRP A 891 11.84 -61.46 13.73
C TRP A 891 11.03 -60.90 12.57
N ASP A 892 10.71 -59.61 12.63
CA ASP A 892 10.11 -58.86 11.53
C ASP A 892 11.05 -58.84 10.31
N ASN A 893 12.26 -58.34 10.49
CA ASN A 893 13.29 -58.28 9.47
C ASN A 893 14.69 -58.34 10.11
N LEU A 894 15.71 -58.62 9.30
CA LEU A 894 17.10 -58.73 9.78
C LEU A 894 17.75 -57.38 10.16
N LYS A 895 17.12 -56.25 9.85
CA LYS A 895 17.65 -54.91 10.11
C LYS A 895 17.20 -54.40 11.49
N ASP A 896 15.89 -54.45 11.77
CA ASP A 896 15.28 -53.91 12.98
C ASP A 896 15.21 -54.96 14.10
N CYS A 897 15.23 -56.25 13.75
CA CYS A 897 15.32 -57.39 14.67
C CYS A 897 14.22 -57.40 15.75
N ASN A 898 13.01 -56.90 15.45
CA ASN A 898 11.91 -56.89 16.40
C ASN A 898 11.34 -58.31 16.55
N SER A 899 11.44 -58.86 17.76
CA SER A 899 11.04 -60.23 18.04
C SER A 899 9.52 -60.38 18.18
N TYR A 900 8.93 -61.25 17.35
CA TYR A 900 7.52 -61.62 17.43
C TYR A 900 7.20 -62.49 18.64
N CYS A 901 8.15 -63.32 19.09
CA CYS A 901 7.99 -64.19 20.25
C CYS A 901 9.31 -64.36 21.01
N LYS A 902 9.27 -65.04 22.18
CA LYS A 902 10.48 -65.35 22.96
C LYS A 902 11.32 -66.42 22.24
N PRO A 903 12.66 -66.34 22.27
CA PRO A 903 13.53 -67.36 21.68
C PRO A 903 13.33 -68.73 22.34
N ILE A 904 13.33 -69.80 21.54
CA ILE A 904 13.48 -71.17 22.06
C ILE A 904 14.96 -71.51 22.11
N VAL A 905 15.43 -71.98 23.27
CA VAL A 905 16.84 -72.35 23.48
C VAL A 905 16.94 -73.86 23.58
N LEU A 906 17.80 -74.46 22.76
CA LEU A 906 18.11 -75.88 22.74
C LEU A 906 19.56 -76.08 23.17
N ASN A 907 19.80 -77.07 24.03
CA ASN A 907 21.16 -77.44 24.42
C ASN A 907 21.82 -78.28 23.33
N VAL A 908 23.14 -78.13 23.18
CA VAL A 908 23.97 -78.98 22.33
C VAL A 908 24.84 -79.85 23.22
N ASP A 909 24.75 -81.17 23.04
CA ASP A 909 25.55 -82.16 23.75
C ASP A 909 26.98 -82.21 23.17
N LYS A 910 27.92 -82.68 23.99
CA LYS A 910 29.32 -82.87 23.58
C LYS A 910 29.50 -84.15 22.78
#